data_AF-A0AAN7WA49-F1
#
_entry.id   AF-A0AAN7WA49-F1
#
_cell.length_a   1.000
_cell.length_b   1.000
_cell.length_c   1.000
_cell.angle_alpha   90.00
_cell.angle_beta   90.00
_cell.angle_gamma   90.00
#
_symmetry.space_group_name_H-M   'P 1'
#
loop_
_entity.id
_entity.type
_entity.pdbx_description
1 polymer ?
#
loop_
_entity_poly.entity_id
_entity_poly.type
_entity_poly.pdbx_seq_one_letter_code
_entity_poly.pdbx_strand_id
1 'polypeptide(L)'
;MGLQNFNNLPISFPLRSRDFNLPDPRYYRRRSRSRSRRREDEWEKSVAALRDKTVRDRVGDLGWVLEYATAWLYRHLVQNRPGVADAIDRIRAVLGVEGVQAESPFLIFEHLNKVLFAGKLRGMVYLRWKASASNTPGTTSAAGVVPGIERICIELNSTLFEDDEGDVDELLDVMIHQMIHAYFLVTCGAQKKGSQQDGRLLDGLHLGVIMYTIKDITQQCKLDELDFTFHAASRQARNGTPFVPRQLPKRNNFIALSNKGSPMAAPPADGHSHCHLDNRAVRLPMIKNWQVEGYSVALDLDMESKGDTIYDLTVYKQFDPVHRLKAPPSSTYIELIWDKKRVMVKRDHISKYKSIKKPLEKNNKMELAVPECDEKVFHRIYDFFNRGKYDDGKSSSGWAERLHPSTRQGPPVLICHDKTNPRLNDLLLDDSPWDIVAHLQTFKAAESMKFEELQAYVLQVLWDLSKTDSDPIDALKVLYNENDNSGPVHAELHKWAREFLGKIEKDLDERRGDWRRPLDDYTDRDRGLSNLEKIYMYHRERFQQLYVRNMALQDDVRLVTMELNQRHSPYDSPRSWRSLPGNRKPLALPGDMSLNIQDIEQRIRNIRIGHKPRERLADRVPEQTGKTGTARYDQLRLAHAYARCLALSGTNLSLILASVDNVIVNL
;
A
#
# COMPACT_ATOMS: atom_id res chain seq x y z
N MET A 1 -59.13 -9.98 11.55
CA MET A 1 -59.32 -10.42 10.14
C MET A 1 -58.02 -10.12 9.41
N GLY A 2 -57.22 -11.04 8.87
CA GLY A 2 -57.22 -12.48 8.85
C GLY A 2 -55.78 -12.97 8.59
N LEU A 3 -55.47 -14.15 9.10
CA LEU A 3 -54.25 -14.92 8.82
C LEU A 3 -54.32 -15.46 7.38
N GLN A 4 -53.26 -15.35 6.59
CA GLN A 4 -53.06 -16.22 5.43
C GLN A 4 -51.83 -17.10 5.63
N ASN A 5 -52.15 -18.36 5.91
CA ASN A 5 -51.26 -19.51 5.82
C ASN A 5 -50.85 -19.72 4.35
N PHE A 6 -49.56 -19.84 4.08
CA PHE A 6 -49.06 -20.50 2.88
C PHE A 6 -48.38 -21.80 3.29
N ASN A 7 -49.16 -22.89 3.27
CA ASN A 7 -48.64 -24.26 3.24
C ASN A 7 -48.64 -24.76 1.79
N ASN A 8 -47.48 -25.24 1.37
CA ASN A 8 -47.20 -26.41 0.51
C ASN A 8 -48.00 -26.63 -0.79
N LEU A 9 -47.28 -26.53 -1.92
CA LEU A 9 -47.37 -27.49 -3.01
C LEU A 9 -45.96 -27.88 -3.48
N PRO A 10 -45.66 -29.18 -3.70
CA PRO A 10 -44.35 -29.64 -4.14
C PRO A 10 -44.25 -29.48 -5.67
N ILE A 11 -43.37 -28.59 -6.12
CA ILE A 11 -43.02 -28.54 -7.54
C ILE A 11 -41.97 -29.62 -7.80
N SER A 12 -42.39 -30.72 -8.42
CA SER A 12 -41.50 -31.73 -8.98
C SER A 12 -40.70 -31.11 -10.11
N PHE A 13 -39.38 -31.01 -9.93
CA PHE A 13 -38.44 -30.64 -10.99
C PHE A 13 -37.56 -31.84 -11.38
N PRO A 14 -37.19 -31.95 -12.67
CA PRO A 14 -36.54 -33.12 -13.22
C PRO A 14 -35.14 -33.30 -12.66
N LEU A 15 -34.84 -34.52 -12.18
CA LEU A 15 -33.49 -35.01 -11.93
C LEU A 15 -32.63 -34.81 -13.20
N ARG A 16 -31.67 -33.88 -13.18
CA ARG A 16 -30.74 -33.69 -14.30
C ARG A 16 -29.28 -33.56 -13.87
N SER A 17 -28.50 -34.40 -14.56
CA SER A 17 -27.04 -34.46 -14.75
C SER A 17 -26.17 -34.63 -13.51
N ARG A 18 -25.84 -35.90 -13.23
CA ARG A 18 -24.78 -36.32 -12.30
C ARG A 18 -23.40 -35.96 -12.85
N ASP A 19 -22.85 -34.83 -12.43
CA ASP A 19 -21.40 -34.61 -12.43
C ASP A 19 -20.80 -35.33 -11.21
N PHE A 20 -20.41 -36.60 -11.39
CA PHE A 20 -19.71 -37.40 -10.38
C PHE A 20 -18.31 -36.84 -10.13
N ASN A 21 -18.12 -36.09 -9.03
CA ASN A 21 -16.79 -35.58 -8.63
C ASN A 21 -16.56 -35.66 -7.10
N LEU A 22 -16.82 -36.83 -6.50
CA LEU A 22 -15.94 -37.35 -5.45
C LEU A 22 -15.19 -38.53 -6.10
N PRO A 23 -13.85 -38.57 -6.09
CA PRO A 23 -13.12 -39.74 -6.54
C PRO A 23 -13.54 -40.95 -5.68
N ASP A 24 -14.09 -41.99 -6.32
CA ASP A 24 -14.39 -43.26 -5.68
C ASP A 24 -13.06 -44.02 -5.43
N PRO A 25 -12.69 -44.35 -4.17
CA PRO A 25 -11.46 -45.07 -3.84
C PRO A 25 -11.31 -46.42 -4.54
N ARG A 26 -12.39 -47.01 -5.09
CA ARG A 26 -12.39 -48.34 -5.71
C ARG A 26 -12.04 -48.32 -7.20
N TYR A 27 -12.03 -47.16 -7.87
CA TYR A 27 -11.73 -47.08 -9.31
C TYR A 27 -10.26 -46.84 -9.65
N TYR A 28 -9.37 -46.76 -8.65
CA TYR A 28 -7.93 -46.48 -8.83
C TYR A 28 -7.12 -47.56 -9.59
N ARG A 29 -7.73 -48.66 -10.08
CA ARG A 29 -7.00 -49.76 -10.74
C ARG A 29 -7.25 -50.00 -12.23
N ARG A 30 -8.08 -49.26 -12.97
CA ARG A 30 -8.22 -49.50 -14.43
C ARG A 30 -8.64 -48.29 -15.27
N ARG A 31 -7.63 -47.69 -15.94
CA ARG A 31 -7.61 -46.91 -17.22
C ARG A 31 -8.82 -46.03 -17.61
N SER A 32 -8.54 -44.76 -17.94
CA SER A 32 -8.60 -44.22 -19.32
C SER A 32 -7.83 -42.89 -19.46
N ARG A 33 -7.36 -42.56 -20.67
CA ARG A 33 -6.35 -41.52 -20.96
C ARG A 33 -7.01 -40.24 -21.50
N SER A 34 -6.62 -39.08 -20.94
CA SER A 34 -6.18 -37.85 -21.64
C SER A 34 -6.77 -36.49 -21.19
N ARG A 35 -7.82 -36.46 -20.34
CA ARG A 35 -8.27 -35.20 -19.68
C ARG A 35 -8.46 -35.30 -18.16
N SER A 36 -8.78 -36.50 -17.64
CA SER A 36 -8.91 -36.70 -16.20
C SER A 36 -7.56 -36.62 -15.48
N ARG A 37 -6.49 -37.13 -16.10
CA ARG A 37 -5.12 -37.10 -15.54
C ARG A 37 -4.68 -35.74 -14.99
N ARG A 38 -4.88 -34.65 -15.74
CA ARG A 38 -4.45 -33.31 -15.28
C ARG A 38 -5.23 -32.84 -14.04
N ARG A 39 -6.51 -33.21 -13.92
CA ARG A 39 -7.34 -32.88 -12.75
C ARG A 39 -7.08 -33.80 -11.57
N GLU A 40 -6.83 -35.09 -11.82
CA GLU A 40 -6.39 -36.07 -10.82
C GLU A 40 -5.05 -35.64 -10.22
N ASP A 41 -4.09 -35.27 -11.08
CA ASP A 41 -2.77 -34.78 -10.65
C ASP A 41 -2.90 -33.49 -9.81
N GLU A 42 -3.84 -32.59 -10.12
CA GLU A 42 -4.08 -31.37 -9.34
C GLU A 42 -4.73 -31.67 -7.98
N TRP A 43 -5.69 -32.60 -7.95
CA TRP A 43 -6.35 -33.04 -6.72
C TRP A 43 -5.39 -33.75 -5.78
N GLU A 44 -4.63 -34.73 -6.29
CA GLU A 44 -3.63 -35.47 -5.51
C GLU A 44 -2.55 -34.53 -4.97
N LYS A 45 -2.10 -33.55 -5.77
CA LYS A 45 -1.20 -32.49 -5.30
C LYS A 45 -1.83 -31.65 -4.19
N SER A 46 -3.14 -31.35 -4.26
CA SER A 46 -3.83 -30.59 -3.22
C SER A 46 -3.91 -31.38 -1.90
N VAL A 47 -4.28 -32.65 -1.98
CA VAL A 47 -4.33 -33.56 -0.81
C VAL A 47 -2.94 -33.74 -0.20
N ALA A 48 -1.91 -33.95 -1.02
CA ALA A 48 -0.52 -34.00 -0.56
C ALA A 48 -0.10 -32.68 0.09
N ALA A 49 -0.48 -31.54 -0.49
CA ALA A 49 -0.20 -30.22 0.07
C ALA A 49 -0.87 -29.99 1.42
N LEU A 50 -2.04 -30.58 1.71
CA LEU A 50 -2.65 -30.50 3.06
C LEU A 50 -1.77 -31.15 4.13
N ARG A 51 -0.95 -32.14 3.76
CA ARG A 51 -0.07 -32.90 4.66
C ARG A 51 1.35 -32.35 4.73
N ASP A 52 1.69 -31.39 3.87
CA ASP A 52 3.05 -30.88 3.78
C ASP A 52 3.30 -29.75 4.78
N LYS A 53 3.96 -30.07 5.89
CA LYS A 53 4.36 -29.06 6.89
C LYS A 53 5.47 -28.12 6.42
N THR A 54 6.13 -28.42 5.31
CA THR A 54 7.31 -27.67 4.83
C THR A 54 6.97 -26.45 3.97
N VAL A 55 5.70 -26.25 3.63
CA VAL A 55 5.23 -25.06 2.90
C VAL A 55 5.30 -23.82 3.80
N ARG A 56 6.10 -22.83 3.38
CA ARG A 56 6.45 -21.62 4.16
C ARG A 56 5.93 -20.31 3.56
N ASP A 57 5.62 -20.27 2.27
CA ASP A 57 5.31 -19.03 1.53
C ASP A 57 3.83 -18.57 1.69
N ARG A 58 3.13 -18.99 2.75
CA ARG A 58 1.67 -18.86 2.90
C ARG A 58 1.26 -18.26 4.25
N VAL A 59 1.84 -17.10 4.56
CA VAL A 59 1.67 -16.41 5.86
C VAL A 59 0.66 -15.25 5.77
N GLY A 60 0.28 -14.84 4.56
CA GLY A 60 -0.62 -13.71 4.33
C GLY A 60 -2.11 -14.06 4.41
N ASP A 61 -2.94 -13.04 4.17
CA ASP A 61 -4.40 -13.11 4.22
C ASP A 61 -5.03 -12.15 3.18
N LEU A 62 -6.35 -12.22 2.98
CA LEU A 62 -7.03 -11.37 1.98
C LEU A 62 -7.27 -9.94 2.45
N GLY A 63 -6.97 -9.61 3.70
CA GLY A 63 -7.17 -8.27 4.26
C GLY A 63 -8.63 -7.88 4.44
N TRP A 64 -9.53 -8.84 4.58
CA TRP A 64 -10.96 -8.63 4.82
C TRP A 64 -11.22 -8.39 6.31
N VAL A 65 -12.30 -7.67 6.60
CA VAL A 65 -12.82 -7.59 7.97
C VAL A 65 -13.80 -8.74 8.23
N LEU A 66 -13.98 -9.10 9.50
CA LEU A 66 -14.76 -10.27 9.91
C LEU A 66 -16.24 -10.18 9.47
N GLU A 67 -16.81 -8.98 9.56
CA GLU A 67 -18.17 -8.68 9.12
C GLU A 67 -18.34 -8.97 7.63
N TYR A 68 -17.43 -8.45 6.79
CA TYR A 68 -17.45 -8.70 5.35
C TYR A 68 -17.23 -10.17 5.02
N ALA A 69 -16.26 -10.83 5.66
CA ALA A 69 -15.98 -12.25 5.43
C ALA A 69 -17.21 -13.13 5.74
N THR A 70 -17.94 -12.80 6.80
CA THR A 70 -19.21 -13.46 7.17
C THR A 70 -20.28 -13.20 6.13
N ALA A 71 -20.46 -11.94 5.71
CA ALA A 71 -21.49 -11.57 4.75
C ALA A 71 -21.24 -12.19 3.37
N TRP A 72 -19.98 -12.19 2.93
CA TRP A 72 -19.57 -12.80 1.68
C TRP A 72 -19.83 -14.31 1.68
N LEU A 73 -19.45 -15.02 2.76
CA LEU A 73 -19.66 -16.46 2.86
C LEU A 73 -21.15 -16.81 2.99
N TYR A 74 -21.90 -16.05 3.77
CA TYR A 74 -23.37 -16.18 3.85
C TYR A 74 -24.02 -16.05 2.48
N ARG A 75 -23.67 -15.00 1.72
CA ARG A 75 -24.14 -14.79 0.33
C ARG A 75 -23.80 -15.97 -0.56
N HIS A 76 -22.53 -16.43 -0.53
CA HIS A 76 -22.06 -17.56 -1.33
C HIS A 76 -22.85 -18.84 -1.03
N LEU A 77 -23.06 -19.17 0.24
CA LEU A 77 -23.83 -20.34 0.66
C LEU A 77 -25.29 -20.26 0.23
N VAL A 78 -25.94 -19.10 0.38
CA VAL A 78 -27.33 -18.88 -0.04
C VAL A 78 -27.49 -18.92 -1.56
N GLN A 79 -26.47 -18.53 -2.32
CA GLN A 79 -26.49 -18.64 -3.78
C GLN A 79 -26.18 -20.06 -4.27
N ASN A 80 -25.41 -20.84 -3.50
CA ASN A 80 -24.98 -22.18 -3.85
C ASN A 80 -25.68 -23.32 -3.06
N ARG A 81 -26.89 -23.07 -2.53
CA ARG A 81 -27.64 -24.05 -1.70
C ARG A 81 -27.71 -25.46 -2.28
N PRO A 82 -28.14 -25.68 -3.55
CA PRO A 82 -28.23 -27.03 -4.09
C PRO A 82 -26.85 -27.69 -4.20
N GLY A 83 -25.81 -26.94 -4.57
CA GLY A 83 -24.45 -27.44 -4.65
C GLY A 83 -23.90 -27.90 -3.29
N VAL A 84 -24.24 -27.18 -2.23
CA VAL A 84 -23.89 -27.51 -0.83
C VAL A 84 -24.60 -28.79 -0.39
N ALA A 85 -25.93 -28.88 -0.54
CA ALA A 85 -26.69 -30.06 -0.15
C ALA A 85 -26.22 -31.32 -0.91
N ASP A 86 -26.05 -31.20 -2.22
CA ASP A 86 -25.55 -32.29 -3.06
C ASP A 86 -24.13 -32.75 -2.65
N ALA A 87 -23.27 -31.83 -2.23
CA ALA A 87 -21.91 -32.18 -1.79
C ALA A 87 -21.93 -33.01 -0.50
N ILE A 88 -22.77 -32.63 0.45
CA ILE A 88 -22.94 -33.35 1.72
C ILE A 88 -23.53 -34.74 1.48
N ASP A 89 -24.60 -34.84 0.68
CA ASP A 89 -25.19 -36.13 0.30
C ASP A 89 -24.20 -37.04 -0.43
N ARG A 90 -23.34 -36.49 -1.29
CA ARG A 90 -22.29 -37.27 -1.96
C ARG A 90 -21.25 -37.80 -0.98
N ILE A 91 -20.81 -36.99 -0.02
CA ILE A 91 -19.85 -37.44 0.99
C ILE A 91 -20.46 -38.56 1.84
N ARG A 92 -21.71 -38.38 2.30
CA ARG A 92 -22.48 -39.40 3.02
C ARG A 92 -22.60 -40.70 2.22
N ALA A 93 -22.89 -40.62 0.92
CA ALA A 93 -23.02 -41.80 0.07
C ALA A 93 -21.71 -42.58 -0.10
N VAL A 94 -20.56 -41.89 -0.14
CA VAL A 94 -19.24 -42.53 -0.29
C VAL A 94 -18.76 -43.10 1.05
N LEU A 95 -18.70 -42.26 2.08
CA LEU A 95 -18.15 -42.64 3.37
C LEU A 95 -19.12 -43.46 4.22
N GLY A 96 -20.43 -43.33 4.04
CA GLY A 96 -21.42 -44.11 4.79
C GLY A 96 -21.40 -45.60 4.47
N VAL A 97 -20.79 -45.98 3.34
CA VAL A 97 -20.57 -47.38 2.96
C VAL A 97 -19.19 -47.88 3.39
N GLU A 98 -18.18 -47.02 3.37
CA GLU A 98 -16.77 -47.39 3.59
C GLU A 98 -16.27 -47.18 5.03
N GLY A 99 -17.07 -46.48 5.85
CA GLY A 99 -16.67 -46.00 7.16
C GLY A 99 -15.76 -44.76 7.08
N VAL A 100 -15.57 -44.10 8.23
CA VAL A 100 -14.61 -43.01 8.36
C VAL A 100 -13.21 -43.60 8.55
N GLN A 101 -12.32 -43.34 7.60
CA GLN A 101 -10.93 -43.80 7.63
C GLN A 101 -9.97 -42.63 7.85
N ALA A 102 -8.70 -42.94 8.16
CA ALA A 102 -7.67 -41.91 8.37
C ALA A 102 -7.44 -40.99 7.15
N GLU A 103 -7.75 -41.46 5.93
CA GLU A 103 -7.66 -40.67 4.69
C GLU A 103 -8.89 -39.80 4.44
N SER A 104 -10.06 -40.18 4.97
CA SER A 104 -11.35 -39.52 4.72
C SER A 104 -11.32 -38.00 4.96
N PRO A 105 -10.73 -37.47 6.05
CA PRO A 105 -10.67 -36.02 6.30
C PRO A 105 -9.97 -35.24 5.18
N PHE A 106 -8.89 -35.79 4.64
CA PHE A 106 -8.10 -35.14 3.59
C PHE A 106 -8.84 -35.14 2.25
N LEU A 107 -9.55 -36.23 1.96
CA LEU A 107 -10.35 -36.37 0.74
C LEU A 107 -11.55 -35.43 0.74
N ILE A 108 -12.26 -35.30 1.86
CA ILE A 108 -13.44 -34.43 1.90
C ILE A 108 -13.09 -32.94 1.98
N PHE A 109 -11.92 -32.59 2.57
CA PHE A 109 -11.54 -31.19 2.79
C PHE A 109 -11.58 -30.36 1.50
N GLU A 110 -10.97 -30.83 0.42
CA GLU A 110 -10.92 -30.05 -0.83
C GLU A 110 -12.28 -29.98 -1.53
N HIS A 111 -13.13 -31.00 -1.38
CA HIS A 111 -14.49 -30.97 -1.90
C HIS A 111 -15.33 -29.93 -1.15
N LEU A 112 -15.27 -29.94 0.18
CA LEU A 112 -15.93 -28.97 1.04
C LEU A 112 -15.38 -27.55 0.80
N ASN A 113 -14.05 -27.39 0.68
CA ASN A 113 -13.40 -26.12 0.38
C ASN A 113 -13.96 -25.49 -0.90
N LYS A 114 -14.06 -26.28 -1.97
CA LYS A 114 -14.58 -25.82 -3.26
C LYS A 114 -16.04 -25.36 -3.15
N VAL A 115 -16.89 -26.14 -2.47
CA VAL A 115 -18.35 -25.93 -2.48
C VAL A 115 -18.78 -24.91 -1.44
N LEU A 116 -18.30 -25.04 -0.20
CA LEU A 116 -18.65 -24.16 0.91
C LEU A 116 -17.87 -22.84 0.89
N PHE A 117 -16.58 -22.87 0.55
CA PHE A 117 -15.68 -21.73 0.74
C PHE A 117 -15.10 -21.19 -0.59
N ALA A 118 -15.66 -21.60 -1.73
CA ALA A 118 -15.22 -21.22 -3.08
C ALA A 118 -13.71 -21.43 -3.35
N GLY A 119 -13.09 -22.40 -2.67
CA GLY A 119 -11.68 -22.71 -2.80
C GLY A 119 -10.73 -21.77 -2.02
N LYS A 120 -11.24 -20.85 -1.20
CA LYS A 120 -10.41 -19.86 -0.48
C LYS A 120 -9.38 -20.50 0.47
N LEU A 121 -9.62 -21.72 0.97
CA LEU A 121 -8.68 -22.41 1.89
C LEU A 121 -7.52 -23.10 1.17
N ARG A 122 -7.50 -23.11 -0.17
CA ARG A 122 -6.57 -23.91 -0.95
C ARG A 122 -5.12 -23.52 -0.67
N GLY A 123 -4.31 -24.51 -0.27
CA GLY A 123 -2.88 -24.34 0.01
C GLY A 123 -2.56 -23.58 1.30
N MET A 124 -3.54 -22.97 1.98
CA MET A 124 -3.36 -22.20 3.21
C MET A 124 -3.42 -23.05 4.48
N VAL A 125 -4.01 -24.23 4.39
CA VAL A 125 -4.27 -25.11 5.53
C VAL A 125 -3.32 -26.31 5.53
N TYR A 126 -2.72 -26.55 6.68
CA TYR A 126 -2.13 -27.83 7.04
C TYR A 126 -3.14 -28.61 7.89
N LEU A 127 -3.47 -29.83 7.48
CA LEU A 127 -4.44 -30.69 8.15
C LEU A 127 -3.71 -31.84 8.86
N ARG A 128 -4.04 -32.06 10.13
CA ARG A 128 -3.53 -33.19 10.92
C ARG A 128 -4.68 -34.02 11.47
N TRP A 129 -4.63 -35.33 11.21
CA TRP A 129 -5.47 -36.33 11.88
C TRP A 129 -4.68 -36.92 13.04
N LYS A 130 -5.09 -36.68 14.29
CA LYS A 130 -4.32 -37.12 15.47
C LYS A 130 -5.21 -37.43 16.66
N ALA A 131 -4.86 -38.47 17.39
CA ALA A 131 -5.45 -38.79 18.69
C ALA A 131 -5.24 -37.63 19.67
N SER A 132 -6.34 -37.19 20.29
CA SER A 132 -6.40 -36.13 21.29
C SER A 132 -7.33 -36.55 22.42
N ALA A 133 -7.32 -35.84 23.55
CA ALA A 133 -8.23 -36.17 24.66
C ALA A 133 -9.68 -36.29 24.17
N SER A 134 -10.41 -37.29 24.68
CA SER A 134 -11.71 -37.78 24.16
C SER A 134 -12.86 -36.77 24.14
N ASN A 135 -12.61 -35.52 24.53
CA ASN A 135 -13.61 -34.47 24.67
C ASN A 135 -13.37 -33.24 23.77
N THR A 136 -12.40 -33.24 22.86
CA THR A 136 -12.22 -32.16 21.87
C THR A 136 -12.52 -32.63 20.45
N PRO A 137 -13.29 -31.86 19.65
CA PRO A 137 -13.57 -32.22 18.25
C PRO A 137 -12.34 -31.95 17.37
N GLY A 138 -11.54 -30.97 17.75
CA GLY A 138 -10.33 -30.56 17.06
C GLY A 138 -9.92 -29.17 17.50
N THR A 139 -8.91 -28.61 16.85
CA THR A 139 -8.44 -27.24 17.10
C THR A 139 -7.91 -26.63 15.81
N THR A 140 -8.32 -25.40 15.52
CA THR A 140 -7.73 -24.58 14.47
C THR A 140 -6.75 -23.60 15.10
N SER A 141 -5.54 -23.51 14.54
CA SER A 141 -4.48 -22.63 15.02
C SER A 141 -4.06 -21.68 13.90
N ALA A 142 -3.82 -20.43 14.24
CA ALA A 142 -3.35 -19.42 13.30
C ALA A 142 -1.97 -19.79 12.71
N ALA A 143 -1.65 -19.20 11.57
CA ALA A 143 -0.35 -19.36 10.90
C ALA A 143 0.82 -19.09 11.88
N GLY A 144 1.80 -20.00 11.92
CA GLY A 144 3.01 -19.87 12.75
C GLY A 144 2.81 -20.13 14.25
N VAL A 145 1.59 -20.41 14.72
CA VAL A 145 1.32 -20.70 16.14
C VAL A 145 1.82 -22.09 16.53
N VAL A 146 1.63 -23.08 15.67
CA VAL A 146 2.13 -24.45 15.91
C VAL A 146 3.60 -24.52 15.52
N PRO A 147 4.52 -24.95 16.43
CA PRO A 147 5.94 -25.00 16.15
C PRO A 147 6.28 -25.80 14.88
N GLY A 148 7.02 -25.17 13.97
CA GLY A 148 7.44 -25.78 12.71
C GLY A 148 6.36 -25.82 11.61
N ILE A 149 5.21 -25.16 11.81
CA ILE A 149 4.13 -25.06 10.82
C ILE A 149 3.81 -23.57 10.58
N GLU A 150 4.11 -23.07 9.39
CA GLU A 150 3.90 -21.65 9.03
C GLU A 150 2.49 -21.37 8.48
N ARG A 151 1.73 -22.41 8.16
CA ARG A 151 0.35 -22.33 7.66
C ARG A 151 -0.67 -22.42 8.79
N ILE A 152 -1.93 -22.10 8.49
CA ILE A 152 -3.06 -22.35 9.39
C ILE A 152 -3.13 -23.86 9.63
N CYS A 153 -3.14 -24.28 10.89
CA CYS A 153 -3.14 -25.69 11.26
C CYS A 153 -4.53 -26.10 11.75
N ILE A 154 -5.15 -27.09 11.10
CA ILE A 154 -6.33 -27.78 11.64
C ILE A 154 -5.88 -29.12 12.18
N GLU A 155 -6.09 -29.34 13.48
CA GLU A 155 -5.85 -30.61 14.15
C GLU A 155 -7.20 -31.26 14.47
N LEU A 156 -7.57 -32.31 13.74
CA LEU A 156 -8.81 -33.07 13.97
C LEU A 156 -8.54 -34.25 14.90
N ASN A 157 -9.46 -34.48 15.83
CA ASN A 157 -9.32 -35.56 16.80
C ASN A 157 -9.70 -36.91 16.17
N SER A 158 -8.72 -37.80 16.00
CA SER A 158 -8.97 -39.15 15.48
C SER A 158 -9.68 -40.07 16.46
N THR A 159 -9.59 -39.79 17.77
CA THR A 159 -10.11 -40.67 18.83
C THR A 159 -11.62 -40.81 18.81
N LEU A 160 -12.34 -39.87 18.16
CA LEU A 160 -13.79 -39.98 17.94
C LEU A 160 -14.15 -41.02 16.86
N PHE A 161 -13.17 -41.48 16.10
CA PHE A 161 -13.32 -42.38 14.96
C PHE A 161 -12.43 -43.62 15.09
N GLU A 162 -11.79 -43.80 16.25
CA GLU A 162 -11.13 -45.04 16.61
C GLU A 162 -12.21 -46.10 16.88
N ASP A 163 -11.93 -47.37 16.57
CA ASP A 163 -12.83 -48.53 16.73
C ASP A 163 -14.13 -48.55 15.86
N ASP A 164 -14.13 -47.88 14.70
CA ASP A 164 -15.27 -47.83 13.75
C ASP A 164 -16.57 -47.25 14.33
N GLU A 165 -16.52 -46.56 15.48
CA GLU A 165 -17.70 -45.96 16.13
C GLU A 165 -18.11 -44.59 15.58
N GLY A 166 -17.24 -43.93 14.82
CA GLY A 166 -17.44 -42.55 14.36
C GLY A 166 -18.29 -42.43 13.10
N ASP A 167 -19.35 -41.64 13.17
CA ASP A 167 -20.29 -41.39 12.06
C ASP A 167 -19.71 -40.36 11.05
N VAL A 168 -20.09 -40.50 9.77
CA VAL A 168 -19.74 -39.56 8.70
C VAL A 168 -20.27 -38.16 9.01
N ASP A 169 -21.44 -38.06 9.62
CA ASP A 169 -22.03 -36.77 10.02
C ASP A 169 -21.23 -36.11 11.13
N GLU A 170 -20.66 -36.89 12.07
CA GLU A 170 -19.74 -36.36 13.08
C GLU A 170 -18.44 -35.83 12.46
N LEU A 171 -17.90 -36.53 11.45
CA LEU A 171 -16.76 -36.04 10.68
C LEU A 171 -17.09 -34.74 9.93
N LEU A 172 -18.24 -34.70 9.24
CA LEU A 172 -18.68 -33.53 8.48
C LEU A 172 -18.87 -32.32 9.37
N ASP A 173 -19.54 -32.49 10.51
CA ASP A 173 -19.74 -31.46 11.51
C ASP A 173 -18.38 -30.89 11.94
N VAL A 174 -17.51 -31.73 12.50
CA VAL A 174 -16.22 -31.30 13.05
C VAL A 174 -15.34 -30.65 11.98
N MET A 175 -15.30 -31.23 10.78
CA MET A 175 -14.52 -30.69 9.67
C MET A 175 -15.01 -29.29 9.28
N ILE A 176 -16.32 -29.13 9.01
CA ILE A 176 -16.90 -27.86 8.57
C ILE A 176 -16.68 -26.78 9.62
N HIS A 177 -16.88 -27.10 10.91
CA HIS A 177 -16.65 -26.16 12.01
C HIS A 177 -15.21 -25.61 11.99
N GLN A 178 -14.20 -26.49 11.95
CA GLN A 178 -12.80 -26.06 11.92
C GLN A 178 -12.45 -25.32 10.62
N MET A 179 -13.05 -25.71 9.48
CA MET A 179 -12.87 -25.00 8.21
C MET A 179 -13.43 -23.57 8.24
N ILE A 180 -14.50 -23.29 8.99
CA ILE A 180 -15.01 -21.92 9.13
C ILE A 180 -14.01 -21.03 9.89
N HIS A 181 -13.40 -21.52 10.97
CA HIS A 181 -12.31 -20.80 11.65
C HIS A 181 -11.13 -20.56 10.72
N ALA A 182 -10.71 -21.59 9.98
CA ALA A 182 -9.63 -21.46 9.01
C ALA A 182 -9.99 -20.43 7.92
N TYR A 183 -11.24 -20.40 7.47
CA TYR A 183 -11.73 -19.42 6.51
C TYR A 183 -11.58 -18.00 7.04
N PHE A 184 -12.04 -17.73 8.27
CA PHE A 184 -11.88 -16.41 8.86
C PHE A 184 -10.41 -16.01 9.03
N LEU A 185 -9.51 -16.95 9.33
CA LEU A 185 -8.08 -16.69 9.39
C LEU A 185 -7.48 -16.39 8.00
N VAL A 186 -7.89 -17.12 6.95
CA VAL A 186 -7.41 -16.86 5.58
C VAL A 186 -7.90 -15.51 5.08
N THR A 187 -9.15 -15.13 5.37
CA THR A 187 -9.71 -13.87 4.87
C THR A 187 -9.30 -12.67 5.71
N CYS A 188 -9.24 -12.80 7.04
CA CYS A 188 -9.08 -11.68 7.98
C CYS A 188 -7.71 -11.65 8.69
N GLY A 189 -6.85 -12.64 8.45
CA GLY A 189 -5.56 -12.80 9.12
C GLY A 189 -5.67 -13.32 10.56
N ALA A 190 -4.52 -13.48 11.21
CA ALA A 190 -4.45 -13.81 12.63
C ALA A 190 -4.69 -12.56 13.50
N GLN A 191 -5.25 -12.77 14.69
CA GLN A 191 -5.30 -11.70 15.69
C GLN A 191 -3.91 -11.38 16.22
N LYS A 192 -3.70 -10.13 16.63
CA LYS A 192 -2.45 -9.73 17.28
C LYS A 192 -2.33 -10.45 18.62
N LYS A 193 -1.15 -11.00 18.93
CA LYS A 193 -0.90 -11.63 20.23
C LYS A 193 -1.23 -10.66 21.37
N GLY A 194 -1.95 -11.15 22.39
CA GLY A 194 -2.44 -10.36 23.53
C GLY A 194 -3.59 -9.40 23.23
N SER A 195 -4.13 -9.33 22.00
CA SER A 195 -5.36 -8.58 21.74
C SER A 195 -6.57 -9.31 22.30
N GLN A 196 -7.63 -8.55 22.63
CA GLN A 196 -8.91 -9.15 22.97
C GLN A 196 -9.39 -10.05 21.83
N GLN A 197 -9.83 -11.25 22.19
CA GLN A 197 -10.29 -12.23 21.22
C GLN A 197 -11.56 -11.76 20.53
N ASP A 198 -11.62 -11.96 19.21
CA ASP A 198 -12.78 -11.63 18.38
C ASP A 198 -13.42 -12.90 17.81
N GLY A 199 -14.50 -12.71 17.05
CA GLY A 199 -15.31 -13.81 16.53
C GLY A 199 -14.63 -14.74 15.53
N ARG A 200 -13.35 -14.55 15.15
CA ARG A 200 -12.69 -15.39 14.13
C ARG A 200 -12.29 -16.78 14.65
N LEU A 201 -11.87 -16.86 15.91
CA LEU A 201 -11.47 -18.09 16.60
C LEU A 201 -12.39 -18.46 17.78
N LEU A 202 -13.40 -17.61 18.02
CA LEU A 202 -14.46 -17.88 18.97
C LEU A 202 -15.68 -18.43 18.24
N ASP A 203 -16.45 -19.25 18.94
CA ASP A 203 -17.75 -19.72 18.48
C ASP A 203 -18.83 -18.64 18.69
N GLY A 204 -18.57 -17.46 18.14
CA GLY A 204 -19.38 -16.26 18.29
C GLY A 204 -20.50 -16.15 17.25
N LEU A 205 -21.07 -14.94 17.16
CA LEU A 205 -22.15 -14.61 16.24
C LEU A 205 -21.82 -14.97 14.78
N HIS A 206 -20.62 -14.64 14.31
CA HIS A 206 -20.18 -14.88 12.94
C HIS A 206 -20.13 -16.38 12.59
N LEU A 207 -19.52 -17.20 13.45
CA LEU A 207 -19.56 -18.66 13.31
C LEU A 207 -21.00 -19.16 13.29
N GLY A 208 -21.82 -18.70 14.24
CA GLY A 208 -23.23 -19.06 14.36
C GLY A 208 -24.06 -18.75 13.11
N VAL A 209 -23.85 -17.59 12.47
CA VAL A 209 -24.50 -17.23 11.20
C VAL A 209 -24.19 -18.25 10.11
N ILE A 210 -22.91 -18.59 9.93
CA ILE A 210 -22.47 -19.51 8.87
C ILE A 210 -22.97 -20.93 9.14
N MET A 211 -22.78 -21.44 10.35
CA MET A 211 -23.22 -22.78 10.73
C MET A 211 -24.74 -22.93 10.63
N TYR A 212 -25.51 -21.94 11.11
CA TYR A 212 -26.97 -21.95 10.98
C TYR A 212 -27.41 -21.98 9.52
N THR A 213 -26.71 -21.23 8.66
CA THR A 213 -26.99 -21.21 7.22
C THR A 213 -26.72 -22.56 6.58
N ILE A 214 -25.63 -23.23 6.93
CA ILE A 214 -25.34 -24.58 6.43
C ILE A 214 -26.38 -25.58 6.96
N LYS A 215 -26.73 -25.52 8.25
CA LYS A 215 -27.77 -26.37 8.85
C LYS A 215 -29.09 -26.25 8.09
N ASP A 216 -29.56 -25.02 7.89
CA ASP A 216 -30.78 -24.72 7.15
C ASP A 216 -30.74 -25.25 5.69
N ILE A 217 -29.58 -25.19 5.03
CA ILE A 217 -29.41 -25.79 3.70
C ILE A 217 -29.49 -27.32 3.76
N THR A 218 -28.91 -27.94 4.79
CA THR A 218 -28.88 -29.41 4.92
C THR A 218 -30.22 -30.05 5.24
N GLN A 219 -31.23 -29.26 5.60
CA GLN A 219 -32.62 -29.75 5.68
C GLN A 219 -33.16 -30.25 4.34
N GLN A 220 -32.50 -29.89 3.23
CA GLN A 220 -32.86 -30.31 1.88
C GLN A 220 -32.08 -31.57 1.42
N CYS A 221 -31.15 -32.07 2.24
CA CYS A 221 -30.43 -33.30 1.97
C CYS A 221 -31.37 -34.52 1.98
N LYS A 222 -30.93 -35.62 1.37
CA LYS A 222 -31.70 -36.88 1.35
C LYS A 222 -31.79 -37.57 2.72
N LEU A 223 -30.74 -37.38 3.52
CA LEU A 223 -30.67 -37.81 4.91
C LEU A 223 -31.04 -36.64 5.83
N ASP A 224 -30.86 -36.80 7.14
CA ASP A 224 -31.17 -35.77 8.12
C ASP A 224 -30.27 -34.51 7.96
N GLU A 225 -30.71 -33.39 8.54
CA GLU A 225 -29.89 -32.18 8.62
C GLU A 225 -28.61 -32.43 9.43
N LEU A 226 -27.53 -31.71 9.11
CA LEU A 226 -26.35 -31.72 9.97
C LEU A 226 -26.72 -31.09 11.33
N ASP A 227 -26.48 -31.82 12.40
CA ASP A 227 -26.92 -31.41 13.73
C ASP A 227 -26.05 -30.24 14.25
N PHE A 228 -24.76 -30.23 13.86
CA PHE A 228 -23.76 -29.25 14.30
C PHE A 228 -23.67 -29.15 15.81
N THR A 229 -23.77 -30.29 16.47
CA THR A 229 -23.89 -30.42 17.93
C THR A 229 -22.50 -30.40 18.58
N PHE A 230 -21.82 -29.26 18.54
CA PHE A 230 -20.54 -29.06 19.26
C PHE A 230 -20.80 -28.71 20.72
N HIS A 231 -21.44 -29.60 21.46
CA HIS A 231 -21.70 -29.38 22.86
C HIS A 231 -20.57 -29.96 23.71
N ALA A 232 -19.81 -29.11 24.38
CA ALA A 232 -18.99 -29.53 25.53
C ALA A 232 -19.81 -30.34 26.56
N ALA A 233 -21.12 -30.08 26.65
CA ALA A 233 -22.06 -30.80 27.52
C ALA A 233 -22.50 -32.18 27.00
N SER A 234 -22.69 -32.38 25.68
CA SER A 234 -23.00 -33.72 25.14
C SER A 234 -21.82 -34.68 25.30
N ARG A 235 -20.59 -34.15 25.25
CA ARG A 235 -19.35 -34.90 25.52
C ARG A 235 -19.20 -35.33 26.99
N GLN A 236 -19.72 -34.55 27.94
CA GLN A 236 -19.75 -34.94 29.35
C GLN A 236 -20.85 -35.97 29.67
N ALA A 237 -21.96 -35.96 28.93
CA ALA A 237 -23.07 -36.90 29.15
C ALA A 237 -22.74 -38.34 28.74
N ARG A 238 -21.88 -38.54 27.73
CA ARG A 238 -21.41 -39.87 27.30
C ARG A 238 -20.40 -40.52 28.25
N ASN A 239 -19.69 -39.74 29.09
CA ASN A 239 -18.62 -40.23 29.97
C ASN A 239 -19.08 -40.73 31.36
N GLY A 240 -20.27 -41.32 31.49
CA GLY A 240 -20.55 -42.26 32.59
C GLY A 240 -20.94 -41.69 33.95
N THR A 241 -21.67 -40.57 34.05
CA THR A 241 -22.36 -40.25 35.32
C THR A 241 -23.70 -41.00 35.41
N PRO A 242 -23.96 -41.79 36.46
CA PRO A 242 -25.14 -42.67 36.57
C PRO A 242 -26.44 -41.92 36.91
N PHE A 243 -26.50 -40.61 36.67
CA PHE A 243 -27.70 -39.82 36.93
C PHE A 243 -28.45 -39.58 35.62
N VAL A 244 -29.52 -40.38 35.45
CA VAL A 244 -30.72 -40.21 34.61
C VAL A 244 -30.50 -39.41 33.31
N PRO A 245 -30.73 -39.99 32.12
CA PRO A 245 -30.73 -39.23 30.87
C PRO A 245 -31.84 -38.17 30.95
N ARG A 246 -31.49 -36.95 31.36
CA ARG A 246 -32.35 -35.80 31.16
C ARG A 246 -32.40 -35.65 29.65
N GLN A 247 -33.51 -36.10 29.06
CA GLN A 247 -33.86 -35.78 27.69
C GLN A 247 -33.65 -34.27 27.51
N LEU A 248 -32.54 -33.90 26.87
CA LEU A 248 -32.36 -32.54 26.38
C LEU A 248 -33.55 -32.31 25.44
N PRO A 249 -34.32 -31.22 25.62
CA PRO A 249 -35.50 -31.00 24.81
C PRO A 249 -35.08 -30.97 23.34
N LYS A 250 -35.51 -31.97 22.55
CA LYS A 250 -35.31 -32.10 21.09
C LYS A 250 -35.82 -30.91 20.26
N ARG A 251 -36.31 -29.84 20.91
CA ARG A 251 -37.17 -28.81 20.31
C ARG A 251 -36.69 -27.38 20.45
N ASN A 252 -35.50 -27.17 20.99
CA ASN A 252 -35.00 -25.82 21.18
C ASN A 252 -33.88 -25.53 20.19
N ASN A 253 -34.20 -24.70 19.19
CA ASN A 253 -33.33 -24.13 18.14
C ASN A 253 -32.24 -23.21 18.71
N PHE A 254 -31.44 -23.69 19.65
CA PHE A 254 -30.23 -22.99 20.05
C PHE A 254 -29.05 -23.66 19.37
N ILE A 255 -28.13 -22.82 18.90
CA ILE A 255 -26.78 -23.27 18.51
C ILE A 255 -25.95 -23.59 19.78
N ALA A 256 -26.46 -23.27 20.97
CA ALA A 256 -25.88 -23.60 22.28
C ALA A 256 -26.93 -24.06 23.30
N LEU A 257 -26.82 -25.28 23.84
CA LEU A 257 -27.52 -25.69 25.07
C LEU A 257 -26.72 -26.66 25.95
N SER A 258 -26.23 -26.17 27.10
CA SER A 258 -26.53 -26.71 28.45
C SER A 258 -25.65 -26.07 29.52
N ASN A 259 -26.25 -25.74 30.67
CA ASN A 259 -25.70 -25.01 31.82
C ASN A 259 -24.68 -25.79 32.69
N LYS A 260 -24.01 -26.83 32.18
CA LYS A 260 -23.17 -27.74 33.00
C LYS A 260 -21.69 -27.85 32.60
N GLY A 261 -21.21 -27.00 31.70
CA GLY A 261 -19.77 -26.88 31.42
C GLY A 261 -19.05 -26.14 32.54
N SER A 262 -18.10 -26.79 33.19
CA SER A 262 -17.25 -26.23 34.26
C SER A 262 -16.46 -25.00 33.75
N PRO A 263 -16.36 -23.89 34.52
CA PRO A 263 -15.56 -22.72 34.19
C PRO A 263 -14.03 -22.97 34.26
N MET A 264 -13.58 -24.22 34.33
CA MET A 264 -12.20 -24.59 34.67
C MET A 264 -11.28 -24.93 33.49
N ALA A 265 -11.72 -24.81 32.23
CA ALA A 265 -10.79 -24.90 31.12
C ALA A 265 -9.97 -23.61 31.07
N ALA A 266 -8.64 -23.71 31.22
CA ALA A 266 -7.75 -22.59 30.98
C ALA A 266 -8.04 -22.03 29.56
N PRO A 267 -8.13 -20.71 29.40
CA PRO A 267 -8.31 -20.14 28.07
C PRO A 267 -7.18 -20.66 27.17
N PRO A 268 -7.49 -21.23 26.00
CA PRO A 268 -6.47 -21.73 25.10
C PRO A 268 -5.56 -20.57 24.68
N ALA A 269 -4.32 -20.93 24.34
CA ALA A 269 -3.30 -19.94 24.05
C ALA A 269 -3.72 -19.05 22.86
N ASP A 270 -3.17 -17.83 22.83
CA ASP A 270 -3.39 -16.88 21.75
C ASP A 270 -3.22 -17.54 20.37
N GLY A 271 -4.21 -17.36 19.50
CA GLY A 271 -4.17 -17.90 18.13
C GLY A 271 -4.69 -19.33 17.98
N HIS A 272 -5.34 -19.91 18.99
CA HIS A 272 -6.08 -21.18 18.87
C HIS A 272 -7.59 -20.97 18.94
N SER A 273 -8.35 -21.86 18.31
CA SER A 273 -9.82 -21.88 18.36
C SER A 273 -10.34 -22.28 19.74
N HIS A 274 -11.41 -21.64 20.19
CA HIS A 274 -12.01 -21.81 21.52
C HIS A 274 -13.24 -22.74 21.51
N CYS A 275 -13.24 -23.78 20.69
CA CYS A 275 -14.40 -24.67 20.46
C CYS A 275 -14.86 -25.49 21.69
N HIS A 276 -14.19 -25.32 22.83
CA HIS A 276 -14.55 -25.94 24.11
C HIS A 276 -15.17 -24.95 25.11
N LEU A 277 -15.07 -23.64 24.83
CA LEU A 277 -15.69 -22.61 25.65
C LEU A 277 -17.19 -22.52 25.36
N ASP A 278 -17.88 -21.86 26.29
CA ASP A 278 -19.33 -21.80 26.27
C ASP A 278 -19.85 -20.60 25.48
N ASN A 279 -20.71 -20.89 24.52
CA ASN A 279 -21.19 -19.95 23.52
C ASN A 279 -22.64 -19.52 23.79
N ARG A 280 -23.14 -19.76 25.01
CA ARG A 280 -24.48 -19.41 25.55
C ARG A 280 -24.97 -17.99 25.20
N ALA A 281 -24.08 -17.06 24.84
CA ALA A 281 -24.43 -15.70 24.45
C ALA A 281 -25.06 -15.59 23.04
N VAL A 282 -24.80 -16.53 22.12
CA VAL A 282 -25.26 -16.43 20.73
C VAL A 282 -26.64 -17.08 20.57
N ARG A 283 -27.68 -16.27 20.37
CA ARG A 283 -29.07 -16.74 20.22
C ARG A 283 -29.54 -16.65 18.78
N LEU A 284 -30.48 -17.52 18.38
CA LEU A 284 -31.07 -17.51 17.04
C LEU A 284 -31.64 -16.13 16.61
N PRO A 285 -32.32 -15.36 17.49
CA PRO A 285 -32.74 -14.01 17.12
C PRO A 285 -31.58 -13.08 16.76
N MET A 286 -30.42 -13.20 17.42
CA MET A 286 -29.25 -12.37 17.09
C MET A 286 -28.71 -12.69 15.69
N ILE A 287 -28.70 -13.97 15.32
CA ILE A 287 -28.29 -14.43 13.99
C ILE A 287 -29.24 -13.88 12.93
N LYS A 288 -30.55 -14.04 13.13
CA LYS A 288 -31.57 -13.54 12.20
C LYS A 288 -31.51 -12.01 12.08
N ASN A 289 -31.34 -11.30 13.19
CA ASN A 289 -31.17 -9.85 13.17
C ASN A 289 -29.91 -9.45 12.40
N TRP A 290 -28.79 -10.12 12.61
CA TRP A 290 -27.56 -9.85 11.85
C TRP A 290 -27.75 -10.10 10.33
N GLN A 291 -28.43 -11.18 9.95
CA GLN A 291 -28.73 -11.49 8.54
C GLN A 291 -29.59 -10.43 7.85
N VAL A 292 -30.41 -9.69 8.61
CA VAL A 292 -31.29 -8.63 8.09
C VAL A 292 -30.63 -7.26 8.16
N GLU A 293 -30.06 -6.89 9.31
CA GLU A 293 -29.57 -5.54 9.60
C GLU A 293 -28.08 -5.38 9.31
N GLY A 294 -27.27 -6.38 9.66
CA GLY A 294 -25.80 -6.32 9.55
C GLY A 294 -25.27 -6.71 8.17
N TYR A 295 -25.98 -7.58 7.46
CA TYR A 295 -25.54 -8.16 6.19
C TYR A 295 -25.28 -7.12 5.10
N SER A 296 -26.20 -6.19 4.85
CA SER A 296 -26.06 -5.17 3.81
C SER A 296 -24.90 -4.22 4.10
N VAL A 297 -24.84 -3.69 5.33
CA VAL A 297 -23.76 -2.81 5.79
C VAL A 297 -22.40 -3.49 5.67
N ALA A 298 -22.33 -4.79 6.00
CA ALA A 298 -21.12 -5.55 5.85
C ALA A 298 -20.72 -5.73 4.38
N LEU A 299 -21.65 -5.97 3.46
CA LEU A 299 -21.35 -6.07 2.03
C LEU A 299 -20.94 -4.74 1.39
N ASP A 300 -21.50 -3.62 1.85
CA ASP A 300 -21.14 -2.26 1.38
C ASP A 300 -19.67 -1.91 1.66
N LEU A 301 -19.00 -2.69 2.52
CA LEU A 301 -17.55 -2.59 2.69
C LEU A 301 -16.77 -3.02 1.45
N ASP A 302 -17.33 -3.81 0.53
CA ASP A 302 -16.70 -4.17 -0.75
C ASP A 302 -15.22 -4.56 -0.60
N MET A 303 -14.89 -5.46 0.32
CA MET A 303 -13.50 -5.88 0.55
C MET A 303 -12.96 -6.75 -0.60
N GLU A 304 -13.82 -7.23 -1.49
CA GLU A 304 -13.42 -7.95 -2.71
C GLU A 304 -12.72 -7.02 -3.71
N SER A 305 -13.01 -5.71 -3.69
CA SER A 305 -12.25 -4.68 -4.42
C SER A 305 -10.76 -4.60 -4.04
N LYS A 306 -10.36 -5.22 -2.92
CA LYS A 306 -8.94 -5.39 -2.57
C LYS A 306 -8.18 -6.28 -3.56
N GLY A 307 -8.88 -7.17 -4.26
CA GLY A 307 -8.30 -8.13 -5.20
C GLY A 307 -7.32 -9.10 -4.52
N ASP A 308 -6.68 -9.97 -5.32
CA ASP A 308 -5.73 -10.98 -4.83
C ASP A 308 -4.26 -10.52 -4.90
N THR A 309 -4.00 -9.36 -5.51
CA THR A 309 -2.65 -8.83 -5.76
C THR A 309 -2.40 -7.58 -4.94
N ILE A 310 -1.19 -7.48 -4.41
CA ILE A 310 -0.67 -6.32 -3.70
C ILE A 310 0.78 -6.07 -4.14
N TYR A 311 1.24 -4.84 -4.09
CA TYR A 311 2.56 -4.46 -4.60
C TYR A 311 3.52 -4.14 -3.46
N ASP A 312 4.75 -4.66 -3.56
CA ASP A 312 5.86 -4.32 -2.66
C ASP A 312 6.95 -3.59 -3.43
N LEU A 313 7.70 -2.73 -2.75
CA LEU A 313 8.85 -2.06 -3.35
C LEU A 313 10.09 -2.95 -3.25
N THR A 314 10.63 -3.35 -4.39
CA THR A 314 11.86 -4.15 -4.44
C THR A 314 13.12 -3.34 -4.18
N VAL A 315 14.24 -4.05 -3.99
CA VAL A 315 15.59 -3.46 -3.89
C VAL A 315 15.91 -2.58 -5.11
N TYR A 316 15.34 -2.89 -6.28
CA TYR A 316 15.53 -2.14 -7.52
C TYR A 316 14.59 -0.94 -7.67
N LYS A 317 13.89 -0.54 -6.60
CA LYS A 317 12.88 0.53 -6.58
C LYS A 317 11.72 0.31 -7.55
N GLN A 318 11.40 -0.94 -7.89
CA GLN A 318 10.25 -1.28 -8.73
C GLN A 318 9.14 -1.89 -7.87
N PHE A 319 7.89 -1.58 -8.20
CA PHE A 319 6.72 -2.13 -7.53
C PHE A 319 6.34 -3.48 -8.15
N ASP A 320 6.68 -4.57 -7.46
CA ASP A 320 6.43 -5.92 -7.95
C ASP A 320 5.13 -6.50 -7.39
N PRO A 321 4.33 -7.19 -8.22
CA PRO A 321 3.09 -7.80 -7.78
C PRO A 321 3.36 -9.06 -6.93
N VAL A 322 2.75 -9.11 -5.76
CA VAL A 322 2.75 -10.24 -4.84
C VAL A 322 1.32 -10.69 -4.60
N HIS A 323 1.09 -12.01 -4.60
CA HIS A 323 -0.21 -12.54 -4.22
C HIS A 323 -0.42 -12.33 -2.71
N ARG A 324 -1.56 -11.78 -2.28
CA ARG A 324 -1.84 -11.41 -0.88
C ARG A 324 -1.59 -12.54 0.13
N LEU A 325 -2.06 -13.74 -0.20
CA LEU A 325 -1.82 -14.96 0.61
C LEU A 325 -0.34 -15.33 0.80
N LYS A 326 0.57 -14.77 0.00
CA LYS A 326 2.02 -14.94 0.11
C LYS A 326 2.74 -13.68 0.65
N ALA A 327 2.03 -12.56 0.71
CA ALA A 327 2.52 -11.33 1.30
C ALA A 327 2.53 -11.45 2.84
N PRO A 328 3.13 -10.49 3.56
CA PRO A 328 2.95 -10.37 5.00
C PRO A 328 1.45 -10.29 5.38
N PRO A 329 1.08 -10.56 6.64
CA PRO A 329 -0.31 -10.40 7.10
C PRO A 329 -0.81 -8.96 6.90
N SER A 330 -2.08 -8.80 6.53
CA SER A 330 -2.67 -7.45 6.30
C SER A 330 -2.67 -6.57 7.54
N SER A 331 -2.57 -7.17 8.73
CA SER A 331 -2.44 -6.44 9.99
C SER A 331 -1.13 -5.64 10.11
N THR A 332 -0.10 -5.96 9.32
CA THR A 332 1.24 -5.35 9.39
C THR A 332 1.45 -4.19 8.41
N TYR A 333 0.53 -3.94 7.49
CA TYR A 333 0.66 -2.86 6.50
C TYR A 333 -0.65 -2.08 6.30
N ILE A 334 -0.53 -0.95 5.60
CA ILE A 334 -1.63 -0.25 4.93
C ILE A 334 -1.45 -0.32 3.42
N GLU A 335 -2.53 -0.05 2.71
CA GLU A 335 -2.55 -0.01 1.25
C GLU A 335 -2.66 1.42 0.74
N LEU A 336 -1.63 1.91 0.06
CA LEU A 336 -1.73 3.11 -0.74
C LEU A 336 -2.29 2.73 -2.12
N ILE A 337 -3.39 3.36 -2.53
CA ILE A 337 -4.02 3.12 -3.82
C ILE A 337 -3.52 4.17 -4.80
N TRP A 338 -2.64 3.77 -5.72
CA TRP A 338 -2.03 4.63 -6.74
C TRP A 338 -2.04 3.93 -8.09
N ASP A 339 -2.51 4.59 -9.15
CA ASP A 339 -2.58 4.03 -10.51
C ASP A 339 -3.20 2.61 -10.57
N LYS A 340 -4.33 2.41 -9.87
CA LYS A 340 -5.02 1.12 -9.71
C LYS A 340 -4.17 0.02 -9.02
N LYS A 341 -2.95 0.32 -8.60
CA LYS A 341 -2.09 -0.54 -7.79
C LYS A 341 -2.37 -0.30 -6.31
N ARG A 342 -2.30 -1.37 -5.52
CA ARG A 342 -2.40 -1.34 -4.07
C ARG A 342 -1.02 -1.62 -3.50
N VAL A 343 -0.34 -0.59 -3.02
CA VAL A 343 1.06 -0.65 -2.59
C VAL A 343 1.13 -0.77 -1.08
N MET A 344 1.90 -1.75 -0.59
CA MET A 344 2.11 -1.99 0.84
C MET A 344 2.99 -0.93 1.47
N VAL A 345 2.56 -0.40 2.62
CA VAL A 345 3.38 0.46 3.47
C VAL A 345 3.29 -0.04 4.91
N LYS A 346 4.42 -0.07 5.63
CA LYS A 346 4.46 -0.61 7.00
C LYS A 346 3.53 0.15 7.93
N ARG A 347 2.72 -0.61 8.69
CA ARG A 347 1.71 -0.02 9.59
C ARG A 347 2.32 0.67 10.81
N ASP A 348 3.53 0.26 11.22
CA ASP A 348 4.20 0.70 12.43
C ASP A 348 4.40 2.22 12.53
N HIS A 349 4.41 2.92 11.40
CA HIS A 349 4.65 4.36 11.33
C HIS A 349 3.38 5.21 11.28
N ILE A 350 2.21 4.62 11.09
CA ILE A 350 0.94 5.37 10.98
C ILE A 350 0.56 6.07 12.27
N SER A 351 0.89 5.48 13.42
CA SER A 351 0.62 6.10 14.73
C SER A 351 1.28 7.47 14.89
N LYS A 352 2.31 7.77 14.09
CA LYS A 352 3.02 9.05 14.07
C LYS A 352 2.25 10.15 13.34
N TYR A 353 1.38 9.78 12.39
CA TYR A 353 0.70 10.72 11.49
C TYR A 353 -0.77 10.84 11.89
N LYS A 354 -1.11 11.90 12.62
CA LYS A 354 -2.45 12.13 13.17
C LYS A 354 -3.46 12.47 12.06
N SER A 355 -3.03 13.20 11.04
CA SER A 355 -3.91 13.71 9.98
C SER A 355 -4.58 12.57 9.16
N ILE A 356 -3.82 11.50 8.89
CA ILE A 356 -4.27 10.36 8.09
C ILE A 356 -4.81 9.17 8.90
N LYS A 357 -4.72 9.23 10.24
CA LYS A 357 -5.18 8.14 11.11
C LYS A 357 -6.67 7.84 10.92
N LYS A 358 -7.52 8.87 10.99
CA LYS A 358 -8.98 8.73 10.80
C LYS A 358 -9.35 8.21 9.39
N PRO A 359 -8.80 8.75 8.29
CA PRO A 359 -8.99 8.19 6.96
C PRO A 359 -8.62 6.71 6.84
N LEU A 360 -7.47 6.30 7.38
CA LEU A 360 -6.99 4.92 7.32
C LEU A 360 -7.84 3.94 8.15
N GLU A 361 -8.26 4.37 9.34
CA GLU A 361 -9.09 3.56 10.25
C GLU A 361 -10.57 3.53 9.84
N LYS A 362 -10.97 4.34 8.85
CA LYS A 362 -12.35 4.36 8.35
C LYS A 362 -12.74 2.96 7.86
N ASN A 363 -13.81 2.43 8.44
CA ASN A 363 -14.36 1.11 8.13
C ASN A 363 -13.34 -0.05 8.28
N ASN A 364 -12.25 0.15 9.04
CA ASN A 364 -11.16 -0.81 9.24
C ASN A 364 -10.49 -1.32 7.95
N LYS A 365 -10.58 -0.57 6.84
CA LYS A 365 -9.99 -1.00 5.55
C LYS A 365 -8.48 -0.84 5.49
N MET A 366 -7.92 0.08 6.29
CA MET A 366 -6.49 0.36 6.33
C MET A 366 -5.94 0.71 4.93
N GLU A 367 -6.69 1.52 4.18
CA GLU A 367 -6.35 1.94 2.82
C GLU A 367 -6.44 3.47 2.68
N LEU A 368 -5.61 4.03 1.81
CA LEU A 368 -5.60 5.47 1.51
C LEU A 368 -5.45 5.67 0.00
N ALA A 369 -6.41 6.37 -0.59
CA ALA A 369 -6.34 6.78 -1.98
C ALA A 369 -5.29 7.88 -2.15
N VAL A 370 -4.36 7.67 -3.07
CA VAL A 370 -3.39 8.69 -3.49
C VAL A 370 -3.91 9.31 -4.79
N PRO A 371 -3.93 10.64 -4.92
CA PRO A 371 -4.33 11.29 -6.15
C PRO A 371 -3.44 10.87 -7.32
N GLU A 372 -3.93 11.08 -8.54
CA GLU A 372 -3.16 10.78 -9.75
C GLU A 372 -1.87 11.60 -9.76
N CYS A 373 -0.73 10.90 -9.77
CA CYS A 373 0.60 11.49 -9.79
C CYS A 373 1.57 10.56 -10.49
N ASP A 374 2.72 11.10 -10.90
CA ASP A 374 3.78 10.31 -11.50
C ASP A 374 4.45 9.38 -10.47
N GLU A 375 5.23 8.43 -10.98
CA GLU A 375 5.94 7.46 -10.15
C GLU A 375 6.95 8.14 -9.22
N LYS A 376 7.58 9.24 -9.65
CA LYS A 376 8.56 10.01 -8.88
C LYS A 376 7.93 10.65 -7.64
N VAL A 377 6.79 11.29 -7.77
CA VAL A 377 6.01 11.87 -6.66
C VAL A 377 5.49 10.76 -5.75
N PHE A 378 4.99 9.66 -6.32
CA PHE A 378 4.55 8.52 -5.53
C PHE A 378 5.68 7.93 -4.67
N HIS A 379 6.89 7.76 -5.21
CA HIS A 379 8.05 7.32 -4.44
C HIS A 379 8.38 8.25 -3.26
N ARG A 380 8.25 9.57 -3.43
CA ARG A 380 8.47 10.54 -2.34
C ARG A 380 7.44 10.37 -1.23
N ILE A 381 6.17 10.18 -1.59
CA ILE A 381 5.09 9.89 -0.63
C ILE A 381 5.39 8.57 0.09
N TYR A 382 5.71 7.52 -0.65
CA TYR A 382 6.04 6.19 -0.14
C TYR A 382 7.22 6.20 0.84
N ASP A 383 8.32 6.89 0.48
CA ASP A 383 9.50 7.02 1.33
C ASP A 383 9.18 7.80 2.61
N PHE A 384 8.38 8.88 2.50
CA PHE A 384 7.95 9.64 3.66
C PHE A 384 7.12 8.78 4.63
N PHE A 385 6.19 7.97 4.11
CA PHE A 385 5.41 7.05 4.93
C PHE A 385 6.30 6.09 5.74
N ASN A 386 7.33 5.52 5.10
CA ASN A 386 8.19 4.52 5.72
C ASN A 386 9.30 5.12 6.61
N ARG A 387 9.81 6.32 6.29
CA ARG A 387 11.01 6.89 6.94
C ARG A 387 10.76 8.22 7.66
N GLY A 388 9.63 8.87 7.44
CA GLY A 388 9.33 10.23 7.88
C GLY A 388 10.08 11.31 7.09
N LYS A 389 10.76 10.93 6.00
CA LYS A 389 11.50 11.79 5.07
C LYS A 389 11.69 11.07 3.74
N TYR A 390 11.85 11.82 2.66
CA TYR A 390 12.27 11.29 1.36
C TYR A 390 13.62 11.92 0.97
N ASP A 391 14.27 11.43 -0.09
CA ASP A 391 15.48 12.07 -0.61
C ASP A 391 15.14 13.45 -1.18
N ASP A 392 15.57 14.49 -0.48
CA ASP A 392 15.39 15.90 -0.87
C ASP A 392 16.55 16.42 -1.71
N GLY A 393 17.42 15.52 -2.19
CA GLY A 393 18.58 15.83 -3.03
C GLY A 393 19.76 16.44 -2.29
N LYS A 394 19.62 16.78 -0.99
CA LYS A 394 20.73 17.28 -0.17
C LYS A 394 21.72 16.17 0.21
N SER A 395 21.24 14.94 0.34
CA SER A 395 22.01 13.83 0.91
C SER A 395 22.84 13.03 -0.11
N SER A 396 22.50 13.11 -1.40
CA SER A 396 23.08 12.26 -2.45
C SER A 396 24.40 12.79 -3.03
N SER A 397 24.82 14.00 -2.66
CA SER A 397 26.19 14.46 -2.89
C SER A 397 26.93 14.56 -1.56
N GLY A 398 27.81 13.60 -1.27
CA GLY A 398 28.75 13.67 -0.14
C GLY A 398 29.69 14.89 -0.15
N TRP A 399 29.56 15.74 -1.17
CA TRP A 399 30.20 17.03 -1.36
C TRP A 399 29.38 18.21 -0.80
N ALA A 400 28.05 18.13 -0.72
CA ALA A 400 27.19 19.23 -0.26
C ALA A 400 27.30 19.45 1.27
N GLU A 401 27.34 18.39 2.07
CA GLU A 401 27.46 18.48 3.54
C GLU A 401 28.83 18.99 4.01
N ARG A 402 29.91 18.78 3.24
CA ARG A 402 31.27 19.16 3.64
C ARG A 402 31.66 20.60 3.32
N LEU A 403 30.91 21.29 2.45
CA LEU A 403 31.24 22.66 2.02
C LEU A 403 30.27 23.72 2.54
N HIS A 404 29.09 23.35 3.04
CA HIS A 404 28.06 24.31 3.44
C HIS A 404 27.29 23.85 4.69
N PRO A 405 27.66 24.30 5.91
CA PRO A 405 26.70 24.34 7.00
C PRO A 405 25.61 25.34 6.61
N SER A 406 24.47 24.82 6.15
CA SER A 406 23.33 25.60 5.66
C SER A 406 22.73 26.46 6.78
N THR A 407 23.22 27.68 6.89
CA THR A 407 22.57 28.79 7.62
C THR A 407 21.68 29.64 6.71
N ARG A 408 21.44 29.18 5.46
CA ARG A 408 20.56 29.86 4.51
C ARG A 408 19.13 29.36 4.71
N GLN A 409 18.32 30.19 5.36
CA GLN A 409 16.87 30.05 5.42
C GLN A 409 16.26 30.83 4.24
N GLY A 410 15.41 30.20 3.42
CA GLY A 410 14.70 30.88 2.34
C GLY A 410 14.55 30.04 1.07
N PRO A 411 13.61 30.39 0.18
CA PRO A 411 13.42 29.70 -1.09
C PRO A 411 14.69 29.73 -1.97
N PRO A 412 14.83 28.75 -2.89
CA PRO A 412 16.02 28.60 -3.70
C PRO A 412 16.25 29.75 -4.68
N VAL A 413 17.52 29.99 -5.01
CA VAL A 413 17.89 30.87 -6.14
C VAL A 413 17.72 30.08 -7.44
N LEU A 414 17.02 30.68 -8.42
CA LEU A 414 16.88 30.11 -9.75
C LEU A 414 18.19 30.23 -10.53
N ILE A 415 18.69 29.09 -10.98
CA ILE A 415 19.79 28.97 -11.91
C ILE A 415 19.21 28.93 -13.32
N CYS A 416 19.61 29.87 -14.17
CA CYS A 416 19.26 29.84 -15.58
C CYS A 416 20.51 29.42 -16.37
N HIS A 417 20.44 28.28 -17.06
CA HIS A 417 21.51 27.87 -17.97
C HIS A 417 21.34 28.57 -19.32
N ASP A 418 22.44 29.09 -19.87
CA ASP A 418 22.44 29.62 -21.23
C ASP A 418 22.26 28.45 -22.22
N LYS A 419 21.08 28.37 -22.83
CA LYS A 419 20.69 27.32 -23.78
C LYS A 419 21.56 27.29 -25.05
N THR A 420 22.46 28.25 -25.24
CA THR A 420 23.38 28.29 -26.37
C THR A 420 24.56 27.32 -26.24
N ASN A 421 24.77 26.68 -25.07
CA ASN A 421 25.85 25.72 -24.87
C ASN A 421 25.32 24.27 -24.72
N PRO A 422 25.21 23.49 -25.82
CA PRO A 422 24.61 22.15 -25.82
C PRO A 422 25.37 21.11 -24.98
N ARG A 423 26.62 21.39 -24.57
CA ARG A 423 27.44 20.47 -23.77
C ARG A 423 27.01 20.30 -22.31
N LEU A 424 26.25 21.27 -21.76
CA LEU A 424 25.77 21.24 -20.37
C LEU A 424 24.37 20.62 -20.24
N ASN A 425 23.55 20.70 -21.28
CA ASN A 425 22.20 20.13 -21.28
C ASN A 425 22.19 18.59 -21.28
N ASP A 426 23.21 17.93 -21.84
CA ASP A 426 23.33 16.46 -21.87
C ASP A 426 23.77 15.85 -20.51
N LEU A 427 24.23 16.66 -19.55
CA LEU A 427 24.65 16.19 -18.22
C LEU A 427 23.59 16.42 -17.12
N LEU A 428 22.51 17.14 -17.43
CA LEU A 428 21.34 17.30 -16.56
C LEU A 428 20.45 16.07 -16.70
N LEU A 429 20.85 14.98 -16.04
CA LEU A 429 20.05 13.77 -15.86
C LEU A 429 18.70 14.11 -15.22
N ASP A 430 17.65 13.37 -15.59
CA ASP A 430 16.24 13.44 -15.12
C ASP A 430 16.07 13.46 -13.58
N ASP A 431 17.13 13.16 -12.84
CA ASP A 431 17.24 13.21 -11.39
C ASP A 431 18.05 14.43 -10.93
N SER A 432 17.65 15.65 -11.33
CA SER A 432 18.21 16.85 -10.69
C SER A 432 17.89 16.80 -9.19
N PRO A 433 18.91 16.88 -8.31
CA PRO A 433 18.70 16.90 -6.86
C PRO A 433 17.98 18.16 -6.37
N TRP A 434 17.72 19.14 -7.26
CA TRP A 434 17.11 20.43 -6.93
C TRP A 434 15.72 20.63 -7.56
N ASP A 435 15.03 19.52 -7.86
CA ASP A 435 13.73 19.50 -8.54
C ASP A 435 12.57 20.03 -7.66
N ILE A 436 12.30 21.33 -7.77
CA ILE A 436 11.19 22.00 -7.06
C ILE A 436 9.83 21.59 -7.60
N VAL A 437 9.72 21.18 -8.87
CA VAL A 437 8.43 20.82 -9.50
C VAL A 437 7.89 19.58 -8.82
N ALA A 438 8.71 18.53 -8.70
CA ALA A 438 8.30 17.32 -8.02
C ALA A 438 7.99 17.57 -6.53
N HIS A 439 8.64 18.55 -5.86
CA HIS A 439 8.31 18.88 -4.46
C HIS A 439 6.93 19.55 -4.37
N LEU A 440 6.64 20.50 -5.26
CA LEU A 440 5.33 21.14 -5.33
C LEU A 440 4.23 20.13 -5.68
N GLN A 441 4.46 19.21 -6.62
CA GLN A 441 3.52 18.14 -6.92
C GLN A 441 3.29 17.20 -5.72
N THR A 442 4.35 16.88 -4.96
CA THR A 442 4.22 16.13 -3.70
C THR A 442 3.38 16.88 -2.68
N PHE A 443 3.55 18.21 -2.57
CA PHE A 443 2.71 19.03 -1.70
C PHE A 443 1.24 18.96 -2.11
N LYS A 444 0.93 19.09 -3.41
CA LYS A 444 -0.45 19.03 -3.94
C LYS A 444 -1.10 17.67 -3.72
N ALA A 445 -0.32 16.60 -3.87
CA ALA A 445 -0.79 15.27 -3.54
C ALA A 445 -1.11 15.14 -2.03
N ALA A 446 -0.23 15.65 -1.17
CA ALA A 446 -0.42 15.66 0.27
C ALA A 446 -1.62 16.53 0.72
N GLU A 447 -1.86 17.66 0.04
CA GLU A 447 -3.02 18.53 0.23
C GLU A 447 -4.33 17.78 -0.06
N SER A 448 -4.40 17.10 -1.21
CA SER A 448 -5.56 16.30 -1.62
C SER A 448 -5.85 15.14 -0.68
N MET A 449 -4.80 14.51 -0.13
CA MET A 449 -4.90 13.43 0.85
C MET A 449 -5.20 13.94 2.28
N LYS A 450 -5.17 15.26 2.50
CA LYS A 450 -5.21 15.90 3.83
C LYS A 450 -4.10 15.41 4.77
N PHE A 451 -2.92 15.13 4.21
CA PHE A 451 -1.76 14.64 4.93
C PHE A 451 -0.87 15.81 5.40
N GLU A 452 -1.23 16.40 6.55
CA GLU A 452 -0.62 17.62 7.08
C GLU A 452 0.87 17.48 7.41
N GLU A 453 1.31 16.34 7.95
CA GLU A 453 2.72 16.13 8.30
C GLU A 453 3.61 16.09 7.05
N LEU A 454 3.12 15.51 5.95
CA LEU A 454 3.82 15.54 4.68
C LEU A 454 3.84 16.95 4.07
N GLN A 455 2.72 17.70 4.15
CA GLN A 455 2.69 19.10 3.70
C GLN A 455 3.73 19.95 4.45
N ALA A 456 3.81 19.82 5.78
CA ALA A 456 4.76 20.54 6.60
C ALA A 456 6.21 20.17 6.24
N TYR A 457 6.50 18.89 6.04
CA TYR A 457 7.83 18.43 5.63
C TYR A 457 8.22 18.96 4.25
N VAL A 458 7.31 18.90 3.27
CA VAL A 458 7.57 19.41 1.91
C VAL A 458 7.84 20.91 1.94
N LEU A 459 7.07 21.68 2.73
CA LEU A 459 7.35 23.11 2.92
C LEU A 459 8.75 23.32 3.49
N GLN A 460 9.14 22.58 4.54
CA GLN A 460 10.48 22.66 5.09
C GLN A 460 11.55 22.39 4.01
N VAL A 461 11.38 21.34 3.21
CA VAL A 461 12.29 21.04 2.09
C VAL A 461 12.38 22.24 1.15
N LEU A 462 11.25 22.79 0.69
CA LEU A 462 11.20 23.96 -0.19
C LEU A 462 11.87 25.21 0.39
N TRP A 463 11.86 25.40 1.71
CA TRP A 463 12.49 26.51 2.43
C TRP A 463 13.99 26.32 2.68
N ASP A 464 14.48 25.08 2.59
CA ASP A 464 15.87 24.72 2.84
C ASP A 464 16.67 24.51 1.53
N LEU A 465 15.99 24.47 0.37
CA LEU A 465 16.64 24.34 -0.93
C LEU A 465 17.45 25.61 -1.24
N SER A 466 18.74 25.43 -1.52
CA SER A 466 19.64 26.57 -1.73
C SER A 466 19.57 27.14 -3.15
N LYS A 467 19.39 26.26 -4.14
CA LYS A 467 19.32 26.58 -5.56
C LYS A 467 18.34 25.64 -6.25
N THR A 468 17.89 26.02 -7.44
CA THR A 468 17.09 25.17 -8.31
C THR A 468 17.38 25.49 -9.76
N ASP A 469 17.39 24.47 -10.60
CA ASP A 469 17.51 24.52 -12.06
C ASP A 469 16.22 24.06 -12.77
N SER A 470 15.17 23.78 -12.00
CA SER A 470 13.89 23.33 -12.55
C SER A 470 13.24 24.41 -13.41
N ASP A 471 12.42 24.01 -14.38
CA ASP A 471 11.68 24.97 -15.21
C ASP A 471 10.74 25.80 -14.32
N PRO A 472 10.99 27.11 -14.17
CA PRO A 472 10.22 27.94 -13.26
C PRO A 472 8.77 28.10 -13.72
N ILE A 473 8.48 27.97 -15.01
CA ILE A 473 7.10 28.06 -15.50
C ILE A 473 6.29 26.85 -15.06
N ASP A 474 6.89 25.67 -15.12
CA ASP A 474 6.19 24.45 -14.72
C ASP A 474 6.00 24.39 -13.20
N ALA A 475 6.98 24.90 -12.42
CA ALA A 475 6.82 25.10 -10.98
C ALA A 475 5.65 26.05 -10.65
N LEU A 476 5.56 27.21 -11.34
CA LEU A 476 4.46 28.16 -11.13
C LEU A 476 3.10 27.57 -11.54
N LYS A 477 3.02 26.81 -12.64
CA LYS A 477 1.78 26.13 -13.05
C LYS A 477 1.26 25.18 -11.96
N VAL A 478 2.15 24.38 -11.37
CA VAL A 478 1.79 23.48 -10.26
C VAL A 478 1.39 24.27 -9.03
N LEU A 479 2.14 25.31 -8.66
CA LEU A 479 1.89 26.11 -7.46
C LEU A 479 0.51 26.78 -7.50
N TYR A 480 0.17 27.37 -8.64
CA TYR A 480 -1.07 28.13 -8.85
C TYR A 480 -2.22 27.33 -9.48
N ASN A 481 -2.16 25.99 -9.43
CA ASN A 481 -3.24 25.09 -9.82
C ASN A 481 -3.72 25.26 -11.29
N GLU A 482 -2.86 25.66 -12.22
CA GLU A 482 -3.24 25.97 -13.61
C GLU A 482 -3.95 24.79 -14.31
N ASN A 483 -3.56 23.56 -13.98
CA ASN A 483 -4.05 22.35 -14.63
C ASN A 483 -5.12 21.58 -13.82
N ASP A 484 -5.34 21.91 -12.55
CA ASP A 484 -6.06 21.02 -11.62
C ASP A 484 -7.27 21.68 -10.92
N ASN A 485 -7.47 23.01 -11.06
CA ASN A 485 -8.61 23.73 -10.45
C ASN A 485 -8.86 23.36 -8.97
N SER A 486 -7.83 22.92 -8.24
CA SER A 486 -7.93 22.30 -6.91
C SER A 486 -8.24 23.29 -5.78
N GLY A 487 -8.79 24.45 -6.12
CA GLY A 487 -9.21 25.50 -5.21
C GLY A 487 -8.16 26.59 -5.00
N PRO A 488 -8.30 27.40 -3.94
CA PRO A 488 -7.37 28.49 -3.63
C PRO A 488 -5.98 27.94 -3.28
N VAL A 489 -4.95 28.70 -3.60
CA VAL A 489 -3.57 28.32 -3.29
C VAL A 489 -3.32 28.40 -1.79
N HIS A 490 -2.64 27.39 -1.25
CA HIS A 490 -2.26 27.33 0.15
C HIS A 490 -1.47 28.58 0.60
N ALA A 491 -1.81 29.17 1.75
CA ALA A 491 -1.24 30.45 2.20
C ALA A 491 0.29 30.43 2.35
N GLU A 492 0.87 29.32 2.84
CA GLU A 492 2.33 29.17 2.93
C GLU A 492 2.99 29.01 1.56
N LEU A 493 2.30 28.47 0.55
CA LEU A 493 2.81 28.43 -0.82
C LEU A 493 2.80 29.82 -1.46
N HIS A 494 1.77 30.63 -1.20
CA HIS A 494 1.75 32.05 -1.58
C HIS A 494 2.94 32.81 -0.98
N LYS A 495 3.19 32.62 0.32
CA LYS A 495 4.34 33.23 1.00
C LYS A 495 5.66 32.77 0.37
N TRP A 496 5.82 31.46 0.19
CA TRP A 496 7.01 30.89 -0.45
C TRP A 496 7.18 31.42 -1.88
N ALA A 497 6.10 31.53 -2.67
CA ALA A 497 6.13 32.02 -4.04
C ALA A 497 6.60 33.48 -4.13
N ARG A 498 6.10 34.36 -3.27
CA ARG A 498 6.54 35.76 -3.22
C ARG A 498 8.02 35.87 -2.88
N GLU A 499 8.46 35.15 -1.85
CA GLU A 499 9.88 35.15 -1.47
C GLU A 499 10.77 34.52 -2.53
N PHE A 500 10.29 33.48 -3.23
CA PHE A 500 10.99 32.84 -4.33
C PHE A 500 11.15 33.82 -5.49
N LEU A 501 10.07 34.46 -5.95
CA LEU A 501 10.09 35.44 -7.04
C LEU A 501 10.98 36.65 -6.71
N GLY A 502 10.97 37.11 -5.47
CA GLY A 502 11.78 38.23 -5.00
C GLY A 502 13.24 37.88 -4.65
N LYS A 503 13.63 36.59 -4.71
CA LYS A 503 14.96 36.13 -4.29
C LYS A 503 16.04 36.62 -5.26
N ILE A 504 17.09 37.26 -4.73
CA ILE A 504 18.22 37.81 -5.50
C ILE A 504 19.51 37.06 -5.13
N GLU A 505 20.38 36.83 -6.11
CA GLU A 505 21.64 36.08 -5.96
C GLU A 505 22.71 36.76 -5.06
N LYS A 506 22.45 37.97 -4.55
CA LYS A 506 23.39 38.74 -3.69
C LYS A 506 23.69 38.07 -2.34
N ASP A 507 22.85 37.15 -1.89
CA ASP A 507 23.05 36.38 -0.64
C ASP A 507 24.15 35.29 -0.75
N LEU A 508 24.74 35.12 -1.95
CA LEU A 508 25.76 34.09 -2.18
C LEU A 508 27.18 34.51 -1.75
N ASP A 509 27.53 35.80 -1.91
CA ASP A 509 28.93 36.25 -1.95
C ASP A 509 29.42 37.02 -0.70
N GLU A 510 28.55 37.53 0.19
CA GLU A 510 29.01 38.39 1.30
C GLU A 510 29.80 37.69 2.42
N ARG A 511 29.93 36.34 2.40
CA ARG A 511 30.62 35.58 3.47
C ARG A 511 31.92 34.87 3.09
N ARG A 512 32.39 34.91 1.84
CA ARG A 512 33.70 34.31 1.47
C ARG A 512 34.58 35.30 0.72
N GLY A 513 35.48 35.93 1.45
CA GLY A 513 36.65 36.61 0.90
C GLY A 513 37.71 35.60 0.41
N ASP A 514 37.34 34.64 -0.44
CA ASP A 514 38.27 33.62 -0.93
C ASP A 514 38.27 33.54 -2.46
N TRP A 515 39.37 34.03 -3.04
CA TRP A 515 39.59 34.32 -4.46
C TRP A 515 39.87 33.09 -5.33
N ARG A 516 39.33 31.91 -5.00
CA ARG A 516 39.50 30.71 -5.83
C ARG A 516 38.17 30.31 -6.47
N ARG A 517 37.93 30.84 -7.67
CA ARG A 517 36.84 30.46 -8.57
C ARG A 517 36.90 28.94 -8.84
N PRO A 518 35.91 28.13 -8.46
CA PRO A 518 35.67 26.87 -9.15
C PRO A 518 35.18 27.19 -10.57
N LEU A 519 35.52 26.30 -11.48
CA LEU A 519 35.32 26.32 -12.92
C LEU A 519 33.83 26.23 -13.32
N ASP A 520 32.95 27.03 -12.72
CA ASP A 520 31.57 27.15 -13.17
C ASP A 520 31.41 28.43 -13.98
N ASP A 521 31.15 28.26 -15.27
CA ASP A 521 30.90 29.29 -16.29
C ASP A 521 29.53 29.99 -16.06
N TYR A 522 29.22 30.34 -14.81
CA TYR A 522 28.06 31.15 -14.47
C TYR A 522 28.30 32.56 -15.00
N THR A 523 27.51 32.94 -16.00
CA THR A 523 27.61 34.25 -16.61
C THR A 523 27.45 35.34 -15.54
N ASP A 524 28.35 36.32 -15.53
CA ASP A 524 28.32 37.54 -14.70
C ASP A 524 27.03 38.39 -14.93
N ARG A 525 26.12 37.92 -15.80
CA ARG A 525 24.87 38.57 -16.24
C ARG A 525 23.70 38.37 -15.27
N ASP A 526 23.70 37.30 -14.48
CA ASP A 526 22.57 36.95 -13.60
C ASP A 526 22.74 37.50 -12.16
N ARG A 527 23.92 38.00 -11.82
CA ARG A 527 24.22 38.58 -10.51
C ARG A 527 23.36 39.81 -10.25
N GLY A 528 22.63 39.80 -9.14
CA GLY A 528 21.81 40.93 -8.72
C GLY A 528 20.40 40.95 -9.33
N LEU A 529 20.07 40.01 -10.23
CA LEU A 529 18.70 39.80 -10.70
C LEU A 529 17.92 38.95 -9.69
N SER A 530 16.66 39.33 -9.50
CA SER A 530 15.65 38.52 -8.81
C SER A 530 15.22 37.33 -9.67
N ASN A 531 14.70 36.27 -9.06
CA ASN A 531 14.13 35.15 -9.81
C ASN A 531 13.01 35.60 -10.76
N LEU A 532 12.17 36.58 -10.37
CA LEU A 532 11.15 37.16 -11.25
C LEU A 532 11.77 37.80 -12.51
N GLU A 533 12.83 38.58 -12.36
CA GLU A 533 13.55 39.18 -13.49
C GLU A 533 14.22 38.13 -14.38
N LYS A 534 14.80 37.08 -13.77
CA LYS A 534 15.36 35.93 -14.50
C LYS A 534 14.29 35.20 -15.32
N ILE A 535 13.15 34.89 -14.70
CA ILE A 535 12.01 34.25 -15.37
C ILE A 535 11.53 35.10 -16.54
N TYR A 536 11.37 36.41 -16.35
CA TYR A 536 10.95 37.30 -17.42
C TYR A 536 12.00 37.40 -18.54
N MET A 537 13.29 37.38 -18.20
CA MET A 537 14.37 37.48 -19.18
C MET A 537 14.49 36.22 -20.05
N TYR A 538 14.37 35.03 -19.46
CA TYR A 538 14.61 33.76 -20.15
C TYR A 538 13.34 33.03 -20.61
N HIS A 539 12.18 33.30 -19.99
CA HIS A 539 10.91 32.59 -20.24
C HIS A 539 9.73 33.53 -20.57
N ARG A 540 10.02 34.74 -21.08
CA ARG A 540 9.05 35.84 -21.31
C ARG A 540 7.68 35.40 -21.81
N GLU A 541 7.62 34.75 -22.98
CA GLU A 541 6.35 34.41 -23.65
C GLU A 541 5.50 33.44 -22.81
N ARG A 542 6.13 32.38 -22.30
CA ARG A 542 5.48 31.37 -21.45
C ARG A 542 5.00 31.98 -20.13
N PHE A 543 5.80 32.87 -19.54
CA PHE A 543 5.43 33.57 -18.32
C PHE A 543 4.25 34.51 -18.53
N GLN A 544 4.25 35.30 -19.60
CA GLN A 544 3.14 36.21 -19.93
C GLN A 544 1.82 35.47 -20.12
N GLN A 545 1.86 34.31 -20.80
CA GLN A 545 0.66 33.48 -20.97
C GLN A 545 0.09 33.01 -19.63
N LEU A 546 0.95 32.52 -18.73
CA LEU A 546 0.53 32.08 -17.40
C LEU A 546 0.03 33.26 -16.54
N TYR A 547 0.75 34.38 -16.59
CA TYR A 547 0.43 35.60 -15.86
C TYR A 547 -0.98 36.12 -16.17
N VAL A 548 -1.34 36.22 -17.44
CA VAL A 548 -2.65 36.75 -17.85
C VAL A 548 -3.79 35.85 -17.39
N ARG A 549 -3.56 34.53 -17.30
CA ARG A 549 -4.60 33.54 -16.96
C ARG A 549 -4.82 33.39 -15.46
N ASN A 550 -3.81 33.68 -14.64
CA ASN A 550 -3.83 33.33 -13.22
C ASN A 550 -3.83 34.56 -12.31
N MET A 551 -4.98 34.91 -11.73
CA MET A 551 -5.11 36.10 -10.87
C MET A 551 -4.26 36.03 -9.60
N ALA A 552 -4.13 34.84 -8.99
CA ALA A 552 -3.32 34.64 -7.80
C ALA A 552 -1.83 34.93 -8.06
N LEU A 553 -1.33 34.51 -9.23
CA LEU A 553 0.01 34.87 -9.69
C LEU A 553 0.14 36.38 -9.94
N GLN A 554 -0.88 37.03 -10.52
CA GLN A 554 -0.85 38.48 -10.75
C GLN A 554 -0.68 39.26 -9.44
N ASP A 555 -1.44 38.89 -8.42
CA ASP A 555 -1.39 39.55 -7.12
C ASP A 555 -0.03 39.36 -6.45
N ASP A 556 0.51 38.14 -6.44
CA ASP A 556 1.83 37.88 -5.87
C ASP A 556 2.95 38.62 -6.61
N VAL A 557 2.92 38.66 -7.95
CA VAL A 557 3.89 39.41 -8.76
C VAL A 557 3.77 40.92 -8.52
N ARG A 558 2.55 41.45 -8.36
CA ARG A 558 2.34 42.87 -8.04
C ARG A 558 3.00 43.22 -6.71
N LEU A 559 2.78 42.40 -5.68
CA LEU A 559 3.39 42.59 -4.35
C LEU A 559 4.92 42.51 -4.41
N VAL A 560 5.46 41.51 -5.11
CA VAL A 560 6.92 41.35 -5.26
C VAL A 560 7.53 42.53 -6.02
N THR A 561 6.88 43.00 -7.09
CA THR A 561 7.36 44.15 -7.87
C THR A 561 7.40 45.42 -7.02
N MET A 562 6.37 45.67 -6.21
CA MET A 562 6.35 46.78 -5.25
C MET A 562 7.53 46.70 -4.26
N GLU A 563 7.77 45.52 -3.68
CA GLU A 563 8.86 45.30 -2.72
C GLU A 563 10.24 45.49 -3.38
N LEU A 564 10.44 44.91 -4.56
CA LEU A 564 11.68 45.04 -5.30
C LEU A 564 11.98 46.49 -5.68
N ASN A 565 10.94 47.29 -6.00
CA ASN A 565 11.07 48.71 -6.33
C ASN A 565 11.46 49.55 -5.10
N GLN A 566 10.89 49.26 -3.94
CA GLN A 566 11.28 49.91 -2.68
C GLN A 566 12.76 49.65 -2.34
N ARG A 567 13.26 48.43 -2.57
CA ARG A 567 14.67 48.06 -2.31
C ARG A 567 15.69 48.78 -3.21
N HIS A 568 15.26 49.39 -4.32
CA HIS A 568 16.12 50.05 -5.31
C HIS A 568 15.95 51.57 -5.32
N SER A 569 15.23 52.15 -4.35
CA SER A 569 15.21 53.60 -4.14
C SER A 569 16.63 54.09 -3.81
N PRO A 570 17.21 55.04 -4.56
CA PRO A 570 18.55 55.59 -4.29
C PRO A 570 18.68 56.35 -2.96
N TYR A 571 17.59 56.50 -2.21
CA TYR A 571 17.49 57.41 -1.06
C TYR A 571 17.29 56.74 0.31
N ASP A 572 17.46 55.42 0.45
CA ASP A 572 17.41 54.80 1.78
C ASP A 572 18.58 53.85 2.04
N SER A 573 19.46 54.29 2.94
CA SER A 573 20.50 53.49 3.57
C SER A 573 19.88 52.54 4.61
N PRO A 574 20.26 51.26 4.67
CA PRO A 574 19.63 50.28 5.54
C PRO A 574 20.22 50.34 6.95
N ARG A 575 19.71 51.22 7.81
CA ARG A 575 19.76 51.04 9.27
C ARG A 575 18.45 51.52 9.90
N SER A 576 17.90 50.70 10.79
CA SER A 576 16.74 50.98 11.68
C SER A 576 15.34 50.60 11.17
N TRP A 577 15.02 49.30 11.14
CA TRP A 577 13.63 48.83 11.25
C TRP A 577 13.39 47.74 12.31
N ARG A 578 14.40 47.39 13.12
CA ARG A 578 14.17 46.62 14.35
C ARG A 578 14.26 47.56 15.54
N SER A 579 13.15 48.22 15.85
CA SER A 579 12.70 48.62 17.19
C SER A 579 11.64 49.72 17.06
N LEU A 580 10.37 49.38 17.29
CA LEU A 580 9.46 50.03 18.24
C LEU A 580 8.00 49.57 17.99
N PRO A 581 7.23 49.21 19.05
CA PRO A 581 5.83 48.86 18.93
C PRO A 581 4.93 50.10 19.07
N GLY A 582 3.83 50.13 18.33
CA GLY A 582 2.70 51.03 18.62
C GLY A 582 2.27 51.90 17.45
N ASN A 583 1.01 51.71 17.06
CA ASN A 583 0.20 52.54 16.17
C ASN A 583 0.64 52.67 14.71
N ARG A 584 0.03 51.84 13.86
CA ARG A 584 -0.30 52.24 12.48
C ARG A 584 -1.78 52.02 12.22
N LYS A 585 -2.49 53.12 11.95
CA LYS A 585 -3.78 53.10 11.25
C LYS A 585 -3.58 52.48 9.86
N PRO A 586 -4.57 51.74 9.32
CA PRO A 586 -4.47 51.22 7.97
C PRO A 586 -4.46 52.39 6.98
N LEU A 587 -3.36 52.54 6.23
CA LEU A 587 -3.33 53.42 5.07
C LEU A 587 -4.21 52.77 3.99
N ALA A 588 -5.29 53.45 3.63
CA ALA A 588 -6.12 53.10 2.49
C ALA A 588 -5.25 53.11 1.22
N LEU A 589 -5.26 52.00 0.49
CA LEU A 589 -4.62 51.89 -0.82
C LEU A 589 -5.40 52.77 -1.82
N PRO A 590 -4.73 53.63 -2.60
CA PRO A 590 -5.36 54.30 -3.73
C PRO A 590 -5.77 53.24 -4.77
N GLY A 591 -7.03 53.28 -5.18
CA GLY A 591 -7.53 52.49 -6.30
C GLY A 591 -6.85 52.92 -7.59
N ASP A 592 -6.46 51.94 -8.39
CA ASP A 592 -5.95 52.08 -9.75
C ASP A 592 -4.47 52.51 -9.89
N MET A 593 -3.57 51.54 -9.67
CA MET A 593 -2.21 51.59 -10.21
C MET A 593 -1.97 50.34 -11.04
N SER A 594 -1.94 50.52 -12.36
CA SER A 594 -1.63 49.51 -13.38
C SER A 594 -0.14 49.12 -13.39
N LEU A 595 0.38 48.67 -12.25
CA LEU A 595 1.72 48.08 -12.11
C LEU A 595 1.61 46.58 -12.46
N ASN A 596 1.77 46.22 -13.73
CA ASN A 596 1.36 44.88 -14.19
C ASN A 596 2.51 44.05 -14.81
N ILE A 597 3.17 44.54 -15.86
CA ILE A 597 4.34 43.87 -16.49
C ILE A 597 5.39 44.89 -16.96
N GLN A 598 4.93 46.08 -17.34
CA GLN A 598 5.77 47.13 -17.91
C GLN A 598 6.88 47.60 -16.96
N ASP A 599 6.66 47.54 -15.64
CA ASP A 599 7.68 47.89 -14.64
C ASP A 599 8.83 46.87 -14.59
N ILE A 600 8.51 45.58 -14.74
CA ILE A 600 9.52 44.51 -14.84
C ILE A 600 10.35 44.74 -16.11
N GLU A 601 9.72 45.08 -17.23
CA GLU A 601 10.41 45.40 -18.48
C GLU A 601 11.30 46.64 -18.39
N GLN A 602 10.79 47.68 -17.74
CA GLN A 602 11.52 48.93 -17.54
C GLN A 602 12.73 48.70 -16.64
N ARG A 603 12.58 47.86 -15.61
CA ARG A 603 13.64 47.50 -14.68
C ARG A 603 14.72 46.64 -15.32
N ILE A 604 14.36 45.62 -16.10
CA ILE A 604 15.33 44.83 -16.89
C ILE A 604 16.08 45.72 -17.88
N ARG A 605 15.39 46.69 -18.53
CA ARG A 605 16.02 47.70 -19.37
C ARG A 605 17.04 48.54 -18.60
N ASN A 606 16.68 49.04 -17.42
CA ASN A 606 17.58 49.84 -16.59
C ASN A 606 18.84 49.06 -16.14
N ILE A 607 18.69 47.78 -15.77
CA ILE A 607 19.82 46.93 -15.38
C ILE A 607 20.75 46.65 -16.56
N ARG A 608 20.20 46.38 -17.75
CA ARG A 608 20.99 46.22 -18.99
C ARG A 608 21.77 47.48 -19.38
N ILE A 609 21.23 48.67 -19.10
CA ILE A 609 21.91 49.95 -19.36
C ILE A 609 23.05 50.19 -18.36
N GLY A 610 22.90 49.77 -17.11
CA GLY A 610 23.93 49.85 -16.07
C GLY A 610 25.12 48.89 -16.27
N HIS A 611 24.92 47.77 -16.96
CA HIS A 611 25.95 46.76 -17.29
C HIS A 611 26.56 46.94 -18.70
N LYS A 612 26.81 48.18 -19.15
CA LYS A 612 27.67 48.37 -20.33
C LYS A 612 29.10 47.91 -19.99
N PRO A 613 29.73 47.02 -20.79
CA PRO A 613 31.13 46.66 -20.58
C PRO A 613 31.98 47.93 -20.72
N ARG A 614 32.87 48.18 -19.77
CA ARG A 614 33.97 49.13 -19.96
C ARG A 614 34.79 48.63 -21.16
N GLU A 615 34.60 49.25 -22.32
CA GLU A 615 35.51 49.12 -23.46
C GLU A 615 36.91 49.52 -22.97
N ARG A 616 37.77 48.54 -22.74
CA ARG A 616 39.20 48.79 -22.56
C ARG A 616 39.80 48.94 -23.95
N LEU A 617 40.43 50.10 -24.13
CA LEU A 617 41.23 50.47 -25.27
C LEU A 617 42.09 49.30 -25.76
N ALA A 618 42.02 49.08 -27.06
CA ALA A 618 43.05 48.39 -27.80
C ALA A 618 44.38 49.15 -27.65
N ASP A 619 45.41 48.48 -27.14
CA ASP A 619 46.78 48.70 -27.62
C ASP A 619 47.75 47.60 -27.17
N ARG A 620 48.56 47.18 -28.16
CA ARG A 620 49.88 46.54 -28.10
C ARG A 620 50.01 45.04 -27.79
N VAL A 621 50.17 44.29 -28.88
CA VAL A 621 50.98 43.07 -29.00
C VAL A 621 52.46 43.39 -28.73
N PRO A 622 53.20 42.49 -28.05
CA PRO A 622 54.35 41.89 -28.73
C PRO A 622 54.38 40.35 -28.64
N GLU A 623 54.86 39.77 -29.73
CA GLU A 623 55.22 38.37 -29.94
C GLU A 623 56.37 37.87 -29.05
N GLN A 624 56.51 36.53 -29.05
CA GLN A 624 57.57 35.65 -28.52
C GLN A 624 57.22 35.03 -27.16
N THR A 625 57.33 33.72 -26.88
CA THR A 625 57.96 32.55 -27.53
C THR A 625 57.45 31.27 -26.81
N GLY A 626 57.62 30.10 -27.43
CA GLY A 626 57.96 28.88 -26.66
C GLY A 626 56.89 27.78 -26.56
N LYS A 627 57.10 26.73 -27.35
CA LYS A 627 56.45 25.42 -27.32
C LYS A 627 56.65 24.69 -25.98
N THR A 628 55.62 23.96 -25.52
CA THR A 628 55.63 22.54 -25.07
C THR A 628 54.38 22.27 -24.22
N GLY A 629 53.45 21.45 -24.71
CA GLY A 629 52.26 21.09 -23.91
C GLY A 629 51.17 20.28 -24.61
N THR A 630 51.33 19.90 -25.88
CA THR A 630 50.27 19.26 -26.67
C THR A 630 50.39 17.73 -26.79
N ALA A 631 51.44 17.09 -26.30
CA ALA A 631 51.61 15.63 -26.50
C ALA A 631 50.79 14.74 -25.55
N ARG A 632 50.38 15.23 -24.36
CA ARG A 632 49.70 14.41 -23.35
C ARG A 632 48.16 14.37 -23.50
N TYR A 633 47.59 15.37 -24.17
CA TYR A 633 46.14 15.50 -24.36
C TYR A 633 45.62 14.69 -25.56
N ASP A 634 46.45 14.51 -26.59
CA ASP A 634 46.06 13.74 -27.78
C ASP A 634 46.09 12.23 -27.54
N GLN A 635 46.91 11.73 -26.61
CA GLN A 635 46.95 10.30 -26.24
C GLN A 635 45.71 9.87 -25.41
N LEU A 636 45.20 10.73 -24.53
CA LEU A 636 43.95 10.49 -23.79
C LEU A 636 42.71 10.52 -24.69
N ARG A 637 42.72 11.36 -25.73
CA ARG A 637 41.68 11.40 -26.76
C ARG A 637 41.64 10.13 -27.61
N LEU A 638 42.80 9.58 -27.97
CA LEU A 638 42.87 8.32 -28.72
C LEU A 638 42.37 7.14 -27.90
N ALA A 639 42.74 7.07 -26.62
CA ALA A 639 42.29 6.01 -25.70
C ALA A 639 40.76 6.02 -25.49
N HIS A 640 40.16 7.20 -25.34
CA HIS A 640 38.72 7.35 -25.17
C HIS A 640 37.92 7.04 -26.45
N ALA A 641 38.48 7.33 -27.63
CA ALA A 641 37.88 6.94 -28.90
C ALA A 641 37.95 5.41 -29.12
N TYR A 642 39.06 4.77 -28.74
CA TYR A 642 39.23 3.32 -28.87
C TYR A 642 38.30 2.53 -27.93
N ALA A 643 38.11 3.00 -26.70
CA ALA A 643 37.18 2.40 -25.74
C ALA A 643 35.70 2.49 -26.20
N ARG A 644 35.31 3.58 -26.86
CA ARG A 644 33.97 3.74 -27.44
C ARG A 644 33.72 2.80 -28.63
N CYS A 645 34.70 2.55 -29.48
CA CYS A 645 34.57 1.60 -30.58
C CYS A 645 34.41 0.15 -30.08
N LEU A 646 35.09 -0.24 -29.00
CA LEU A 646 35.00 -1.59 -28.42
C LEU A 646 33.70 -1.86 -27.65
N ALA A 647 33.07 -0.81 -27.09
CA ALA A 647 31.78 -0.92 -26.42
C ALA A 647 30.62 -1.12 -27.42
N LEU A 648 30.74 -0.61 -28.64
CA LEU A 648 29.73 -0.74 -29.70
C LEU A 648 29.82 -2.06 -30.47
N SER A 649 30.92 -2.82 -30.36
CA SER A 649 31.12 -4.11 -31.04
C SER A 649 30.68 -5.35 -30.25
N GLY A 650 30.05 -5.18 -29.07
CA GLY A 650 29.46 -6.30 -28.31
C GLY A 650 30.46 -7.29 -27.70
N THR A 651 31.73 -6.90 -27.56
CA THR A 651 32.79 -7.75 -27.02
C THR A 651 32.83 -7.79 -25.49
N ASN A 652 33.17 -8.96 -24.94
CA ASN A 652 33.08 -9.33 -23.52
C ASN A 652 33.94 -8.43 -22.59
N LEU A 653 33.33 -7.90 -21.52
CA LEU A 653 33.89 -6.84 -20.65
C LEU A 653 35.21 -7.22 -19.94
N SER A 654 35.46 -8.53 -19.75
CA SER A 654 36.66 -9.04 -19.06
C SER A 654 37.95 -8.88 -19.86
N LEU A 655 37.88 -8.83 -21.20
CA LEU A 655 39.04 -8.58 -22.07
C LEU A 655 39.41 -7.09 -22.16
N ILE A 656 38.45 -6.20 -21.92
CA ILE A 656 38.65 -4.74 -21.97
C ILE A 656 39.44 -4.27 -20.75
N LEU A 657 39.15 -4.80 -19.57
CA LEU A 657 39.86 -4.44 -18.33
C LEU A 657 41.34 -4.88 -18.38
N ALA A 658 41.64 -6.07 -18.91
CA ALA A 658 43.01 -6.56 -19.05
C ALA A 658 43.86 -5.74 -20.05
N SER A 659 43.24 -5.06 -21.02
CA SER A 659 43.94 -4.21 -21.99
C SER A 659 44.18 -2.79 -21.49
N VAL A 660 43.32 -2.27 -20.60
CA VAL A 660 43.48 -0.92 -20.02
C VAL A 660 44.56 -0.92 -18.92
N ASP A 661 44.65 -2.00 -18.12
CA ASP A 661 45.69 -2.12 -17.10
C ASP A 661 47.10 -2.18 -17.70
N ASN A 662 47.28 -2.81 -18.88
CA ASN A 662 48.57 -2.83 -19.58
C ASN A 662 48.99 -1.47 -20.19
N VAL A 663 48.03 -0.58 -20.43
CA VAL A 663 48.30 0.78 -20.95
C VAL A 663 48.63 1.75 -19.82
N ILE A 664 48.04 1.56 -18.64
CA ILE A 664 48.31 2.40 -17.46
C ILE A 664 49.67 2.07 -16.84
N VAL A 665 50.18 0.83 -16.99
CA VAL A 665 51.49 0.42 -16.45
C VAL A 665 52.68 0.90 -17.31
N ASN A 666 52.46 1.30 -18.58
CA ASN A 666 53.52 1.78 -19.49
C ASN A 666 53.49 3.30 -19.78
N LEU A 667 52.66 4.06 -19.07
CA LEU A 667 52.63 5.53 -19.03
C LEU A 667 53.15 6.04 -17.69
#